data_AF-A0A5B7TZB5-F1
#
_entry.id   AF-A0A5B7TZB5-F1
#
_cell.length_a   1.000
_cell.length_b   1.000
_cell.length_c   1.000
_cell.angle_alpha   90.00
_cell.angle_beta   90.00
_cell.angle_gamma   90.00
#
_symmetry.space_group_name_H-M   'P 1'
#
loop_
_entity.id
_entity.type
_entity.pdbx_description
1 polymer ?
#
loop_
_entity_poly.entity_id
_entity_poly.type
_entity_poly.pdbx_seq_one_letter_code
_entity_poly.pdbx_strand_id
1 'polypeptide(L)'
;MKKALLLFTILCTSLLTFSQTTYVVNTTDDFPDDNLNDVICADKNGNCTFRAALQNANKTSNKDIVNFNISGSAPFTIEITEDILPDILQPILIDGRTQPQYATNHTPVIEISNAFLQYSNGIKLIGNSSGSELYGLCVVNFARMTQYPYSFGYGIISSTANHIIQSNYIGLRADGKTIGGNTGGGLSLGYLGGHLIGGTQPFQGNVISGNPAFGLNISGSSLNSFQSSNNIIQGNLIGTDATGTLNRGNKFNVQIVDSYNNILGGHTPQARNIISGANATNDTTVGTGIAITGTQSYNNAIIGNYIGTDITGTKSIPNVRGGILILFGANTNRIGTDGPGEGNVISGNGQYGIYLQGGVADPVASNLIRGNYIGVDATGNAALPNSIGIMMLTGENNNNSIGGTTANSKNIISGNTNDGITILSGKNNQIIGNYIGTNALGTTAIPNYTGIYLEDSNTIIGGQAVGNRNIISGNTIGIEISESTSSGSSVIGNYIGLNASGIGALPNATGISLKSSSTNSTIGGANPMDKNIISGNTSYGISALGTSHTIQNNFIGLNPEGTAVIKNGIEGMRFSGALTNTKVSENTISGNGTVANQAANVNFIAATDVHFFNNNVGTLPDGNTALVNLGIGIILNGSSNNKIGGSTPNEGNIIGSHNINGLHIIAGSSNNTIDYNKIGVGTDGTTNIGNGSHGIVISGNNTDNKIVNNTIANNKKGVELNPTIGVATKVKISKNSIYNNSVLGIDLIGTTANDVDDLDTGVNNLQNSPEISAINYLGNVSVEVTYNVPSAVTNSAYPLTVEFFGSDNGQGKKYISSDIYTLPGDKTVTLSLPNSFEQNDYNNIVATATDENGNTSEFGTSVNYSLGISPIVSNSLKIFPNPTRDIITIQSNANETLTIDVFDVYGRNVLNKKSANTMNVSSLASGVYLLKIKDENGGVTSAKIIKQ
;
A
#
# COMPACT_ATOMS: atom_id res chain seq x y z
N MET A 1 -51.88 24.34 -18.55
CA MET A 1 -53.07 24.77 -19.32
C MET A 1 -54.21 23.78 -19.06
N LYS A 2 -55.40 24.32 -18.74
CA LYS A 2 -56.75 23.71 -18.73
C LYS A 2 -56.98 22.51 -17.77
N LYS A 3 -57.53 22.74 -16.58
CA LYS A 3 -58.97 22.89 -16.23
C LYS A 3 -59.82 21.63 -16.52
N ALA A 4 -60.21 20.93 -15.46
CA ALA A 4 -61.56 20.41 -15.29
C ALA A 4 -61.92 20.44 -13.79
N LEU A 5 -63.05 21.06 -13.50
CA LEU A 5 -63.65 21.36 -12.19
C LEU A 5 -65.06 20.75 -12.20
N LEU A 6 -65.64 20.54 -11.01
CA LEU A 6 -67.00 20.09 -10.64
C LEU A 6 -67.19 18.56 -10.59
N LEU A 7 -67.66 17.97 -9.49
CA LEU A 7 -68.88 18.32 -8.75
C LEU A 7 -68.72 18.16 -7.22
N PHE A 8 -69.08 19.21 -6.48
CA PHE A 8 -69.27 19.23 -5.03
C PHE A 8 -70.68 18.70 -4.71
N THR A 9 -70.80 17.63 -3.94
CA THR A 9 -72.03 17.29 -3.22
C THR A 9 -71.77 17.48 -1.72
N ILE A 10 -72.38 18.54 -1.19
CA ILE A 10 -72.46 18.82 0.25
C ILE A 10 -73.33 17.74 0.87
N LEU A 11 -72.71 16.76 1.52
CA LEU A 11 -73.37 16.01 2.59
C LEU A 11 -72.99 16.71 3.89
N CYS A 12 -73.93 17.46 4.43
CA CYS A 12 -73.86 17.99 5.79
C CYS A 12 -73.96 16.80 6.75
N THR A 13 -72.83 16.16 7.05
CA THR A 13 -72.66 15.36 8.25
C THR A 13 -71.98 16.25 9.27
N SER A 14 -72.66 16.44 10.40
CA SER A 14 -72.09 17.06 11.58
C SER A 14 -70.72 16.43 11.87
N LEU A 15 -69.65 17.18 11.61
CA LEU A 15 -68.34 16.91 12.18
C LEU A 15 -68.49 17.08 13.69
N LEU A 16 -68.79 15.96 14.37
CA LEU A 16 -68.41 15.79 15.76
C LEU A 16 -66.88 15.82 15.77
N THR A 17 -66.32 17.01 15.93
CA THR A 17 -64.95 17.15 16.40
C THR A 17 -64.96 16.58 17.82
N PHE A 18 -64.59 15.31 17.98
CA PHE A 18 -64.28 14.83 19.32
C PHE A 18 -63.13 15.70 19.83
N SER A 19 -63.26 16.23 21.04
CA SER A 19 -62.15 16.87 21.73
C SER A 19 -61.15 15.80 22.13
N GLN A 20 -59.85 16.11 22.08
CA GLN A 20 -58.82 15.28 22.72
C GLN A 20 -59.21 15.06 24.18
N THR A 21 -59.26 13.80 24.62
CA THR A 21 -59.63 13.42 25.99
C THR A 21 -58.40 13.03 26.78
N THR A 22 -58.38 13.34 28.08
CA THR A 22 -57.31 12.92 28.99
C THR A 22 -57.87 11.94 30.01
N TYR A 23 -57.32 10.73 30.05
CA TYR A 23 -57.59 9.69 31.04
C TYR A 23 -56.48 9.69 32.09
N VAL A 24 -56.82 9.77 33.37
CA VAL A 24 -55.83 9.81 34.46
C VAL A 24 -55.87 8.49 35.21
N VAL A 25 -54.86 7.64 34.98
CA VAL A 25 -54.69 6.38 35.68
C VAL A 25 -54.37 6.65 37.16
N ASN A 26 -55.19 6.13 38.06
CA ASN A 26 -55.13 6.45 39.49
C ASN A 26 -54.94 5.22 40.41
N THR A 27 -54.90 4.01 39.85
CA THR A 27 -54.67 2.74 40.56
C THR A 27 -53.65 1.88 39.83
N THR A 28 -53.04 0.93 40.55
CA THR A 28 -52.19 -0.14 39.97
C THR A 28 -52.99 -1.37 39.50
N ASP A 29 -54.31 -1.40 39.72
CA ASP A 29 -55.18 -2.50 39.29
C ASP A 29 -55.28 -2.60 37.76
N ASP A 30 -55.53 -3.82 37.24
CA ASP A 30 -55.63 -4.13 35.81
C ASP A 30 -57.08 -4.49 35.37
N PHE A 31 -58.09 -4.07 36.13
CA PHE A 31 -59.49 -4.35 35.77
C PHE A 31 -59.90 -3.64 34.47
N PRO A 32 -60.74 -4.26 33.63
CA PRO A 32 -61.32 -3.60 32.46
C PRO A 32 -62.26 -2.47 32.88
N ASP A 33 -62.55 -1.58 31.94
CA ASP A 33 -63.62 -0.60 32.08
C ASP A 33 -64.98 -1.30 32.30
N ASP A 34 -65.74 -0.84 33.30
CA ASP A 34 -67.02 -1.45 33.70
C ASP A 34 -68.11 -1.24 32.64
N ASN A 35 -68.02 -0.17 31.85
CA ASN A 35 -68.98 0.16 30.81
C ASN A 35 -68.34 0.79 29.57
N LEU A 36 -67.87 -0.08 28.66
CA LEU A 36 -67.27 0.32 27.39
C LEU A 36 -68.17 1.18 26.46
N ASN A 37 -69.46 1.38 26.76
CA ASN A 37 -70.33 2.22 25.94
C ASN A 37 -70.38 3.68 26.40
N ASP A 38 -69.84 4.02 27.56
CA ASP A 38 -69.77 5.42 28.00
C ASP A 38 -68.40 6.07 27.69
N VAL A 39 -68.22 7.30 28.16
CA VAL A 39 -67.01 8.11 27.96
C VAL A 39 -66.14 8.20 29.22
N ILE A 40 -66.51 7.50 30.29
CA ILE A 40 -65.87 7.55 31.60
C ILE A 40 -64.84 6.43 31.64
N CYS A 41 -63.60 6.74 32.03
CA CYS A 41 -62.64 5.70 32.39
C CYS A 41 -62.89 5.28 33.83
N ALA A 42 -63.56 4.15 34.02
CA ALA A 42 -63.83 3.61 35.36
C ALA A 42 -63.97 2.08 35.32
N ASP A 43 -63.20 1.40 36.16
CA ASP A 43 -63.40 0.00 36.47
C ASP A 43 -64.58 -0.22 37.43
N LYS A 44 -64.85 -1.47 37.78
CA LYS A 44 -65.89 -1.86 38.75
C LYS A 44 -65.77 -1.20 40.14
N ASN A 45 -64.61 -0.63 40.47
CA ASN A 45 -64.34 0.06 41.73
C ASN A 45 -64.37 1.59 41.57
N GLY A 46 -64.67 2.12 40.38
CA GLY A 46 -64.65 3.54 40.08
C GLY A 46 -63.27 4.14 39.82
N ASN A 47 -62.23 3.30 39.67
CA ASN A 47 -60.86 3.73 39.38
C ASN A 47 -60.60 3.71 37.87
N CYS A 48 -59.81 4.64 37.36
CA CYS A 48 -59.32 4.55 36.00
C CYS A 48 -58.03 3.71 36.01
N THR A 49 -58.12 2.46 35.56
CA THR A 49 -56.97 1.56 35.38
C THR A 49 -56.26 1.89 34.07
N PHE A 50 -55.01 1.42 33.91
CA PHE A 50 -54.31 1.57 32.63
C PHE A 50 -55.04 0.84 31.49
N ARG A 51 -55.58 -0.36 31.75
CA ARG A 51 -56.42 -1.10 30.81
C ARG A 51 -57.65 -0.33 30.39
N ALA A 52 -58.42 0.21 31.34
CA ALA A 52 -59.62 0.98 31.06
C ALA A 52 -59.29 2.25 30.26
N ALA A 53 -58.17 2.92 30.56
CA ALA A 53 -57.71 4.09 29.80
C ALA A 53 -57.40 3.74 28.33
N LEU A 54 -56.72 2.62 28.07
CA LEU A 54 -56.46 2.15 26.71
C LEU A 54 -57.75 1.77 25.97
N GLN A 55 -58.67 1.07 26.63
CA GLN A 55 -59.97 0.70 26.07
C GLN A 55 -60.79 1.93 25.66
N ASN A 56 -60.77 2.99 26.47
CA ASN A 56 -61.44 4.24 26.17
C ASN A 56 -60.76 5.05 25.06
N ALA A 57 -59.43 5.17 25.07
CA ALA A 57 -58.68 5.86 24.02
C ALA A 57 -58.90 5.24 22.63
N ASN A 58 -59.11 3.93 22.55
CA ASN A 58 -59.41 3.24 21.28
C ASN A 58 -60.78 3.57 20.68
N LYS A 59 -61.69 4.19 21.44
CA LYS A 59 -63.04 4.56 20.96
C LYS A 59 -63.01 5.76 20.02
N THR A 60 -61.96 6.58 20.05
CA THR A 60 -61.88 7.84 19.29
C THR A 60 -60.73 7.80 18.29
N SER A 61 -60.86 8.53 17.18
CA SER A 61 -59.74 8.72 16.24
C SER A 61 -58.77 9.85 16.66
N ASN A 62 -59.01 10.47 17.80
CA ASN A 62 -58.15 11.54 18.30
C ASN A 62 -56.91 10.98 18.96
N LYS A 63 -55.89 11.83 19.06
CA LYS A 63 -54.72 11.54 19.87
C LYS A 63 -55.03 11.75 21.35
N ASP A 64 -55.76 10.84 21.96
CA ASP A 64 -56.11 10.92 23.38
C ASP A 64 -54.87 10.76 24.29
N ILE A 65 -54.97 11.26 25.51
CA ILE A 65 -53.85 11.35 26.47
C ILE A 65 -54.12 10.42 27.66
N VAL A 66 -53.11 9.66 28.06
CA VAL A 66 -53.09 8.83 29.27
C VAL A 66 -52.02 9.38 30.21
N ASN A 67 -52.48 9.97 31.32
CA ASN A 67 -51.66 10.48 32.41
C ASN A 67 -51.72 9.53 33.62
N PHE A 68 -50.80 9.71 34.56
CA PHE A 68 -50.71 8.91 35.78
C PHE A 68 -50.72 9.81 37.01
N ASN A 69 -51.53 9.44 38.00
CA ASN A 69 -51.56 10.03 39.34
C ASN A 69 -51.96 8.97 40.36
N ILE A 70 -51.16 7.92 40.45
CA ILE A 70 -51.37 6.79 41.35
C ILE A 70 -50.91 7.19 42.76
N SER A 71 -51.75 6.91 43.76
CA SER A 71 -51.42 7.19 45.17
C SER A 71 -50.45 6.15 45.73
N GLY A 72 -49.56 6.57 46.64
CA GLY A 72 -48.60 5.69 47.31
C GLY A 72 -47.13 6.02 47.01
N SER A 73 -46.26 5.03 47.12
CA SER A 73 -44.81 5.16 46.92
C SER A 73 -44.35 4.41 45.67
N ALA A 74 -43.49 5.06 44.88
CA ALA A 74 -42.85 4.42 43.73
C ALA A 74 -41.93 3.24 44.14
N PRO A 75 -41.72 2.24 43.26
CA PRO A 75 -42.32 2.12 41.92
C PRO A 75 -43.80 1.71 41.96
N PHE A 76 -44.57 2.22 41.01
CA PHE A 76 -45.98 1.87 40.81
C PHE A 76 -46.08 0.76 39.76
N THR A 77 -46.10 -0.49 40.23
CA THR A 77 -46.19 -1.65 39.34
C THR A 77 -47.65 -1.98 39.03
N ILE A 78 -48.04 -1.77 37.77
CA ILE A 78 -49.27 -2.28 37.17
C ILE A 78 -48.96 -3.67 36.65
N GLU A 79 -49.43 -4.67 37.37
CA GLU A 79 -49.25 -6.07 37.04
C GLU A 79 -50.43 -6.54 36.15
N ILE A 80 -50.14 -7.12 35.00
CA ILE A 80 -51.17 -7.61 34.08
C ILE A 80 -51.74 -8.92 34.62
N THR A 81 -53.00 -8.89 35.08
CA THR A 81 -53.64 -10.02 35.78
C THR A 81 -54.90 -10.53 35.10
N GLU A 82 -55.59 -9.73 34.28
CA GLU A 82 -56.91 -10.09 33.74
C GLU A 82 -56.82 -10.82 32.39
N ASP A 83 -56.23 -10.17 31.39
CA ASP A 83 -56.07 -10.68 30.01
C ASP A 83 -54.86 -10.00 29.36
N ILE A 84 -54.51 -10.33 28.12
CA ILE A 84 -53.55 -9.57 27.32
C ILE A 84 -53.90 -8.07 27.35
N LEU A 85 -52.89 -7.21 27.37
CA LEU A 85 -53.08 -5.76 27.36
C LEU A 85 -53.85 -5.35 26.08
N PRO A 86 -54.84 -4.44 26.14
CA PRO A 86 -55.57 -4.00 24.95
C PRO A 86 -54.62 -3.43 23.90
N ASP A 87 -54.83 -3.84 22.64
CA ASP A 87 -54.11 -3.28 21.48
C ASP A 87 -54.42 -1.79 21.34
N ILE A 88 -53.42 -0.96 21.02
CA ILE A 88 -53.61 0.45 20.71
C ILE A 88 -53.93 0.58 19.23
N LEU A 89 -55.17 0.96 18.92
CA LEU A 89 -55.74 1.01 17.58
C LEU A 89 -55.76 2.42 16.99
N GLN A 90 -55.60 3.45 17.82
CA GLN A 90 -55.73 4.86 17.48
C GLN A 90 -54.53 5.64 18.03
N PRO A 91 -54.18 6.83 17.48
CA PRO A 91 -53.05 7.60 17.98
C PRO A 91 -53.24 7.90 19.46
N ILE A 92 -52.18 7.79 20.27
CA ILE A 92 -52.27 8.02 21.71
C ILE A 92 -51.01 8.67 22.25
N LEU A 93 -51.14 9.47 23.30
CA LEU A 93 -50.02 9.95 24.13
C LEU A 93 -50.10 9.24 25.49
N ILE A 94 -49.13 8.39 25.82
CA ILE A 94 -49.01 7.77 27.15
C ILE A 94 -47.83 8.42 27.85
N ASP A 95 -48.09 9.17 28.92
CA ASP A 95 -47.06 9.96 29.59
C ASP A 95 -46.90 9.60 31.08
N GLY A 96 -46.04 8.61 31.35
CA GLY A 96 -45.63 8.20 32.69
C GLY A 96 -44.88 9.28 33.46
N ARG A 97 -44.38 10.34 32.79
CA ARG A 97 -43.69 11.47 33.44
C ARG A 97 -44.65 12.36 34.22
N THR A 98 -45.95 12.22 33.98
CA THR A 98 -47.00 12.95 34.71
C THR A 98 -47.20 12.45 36.14
N GLN A 99 -46.73 11.25 36.46
CA GLN A 99 -46.69 10.75 37.84
C GLN A 99 -45.75 11.65 38.68
N PRO A 100 -46.21 12.27 39.79
CA PRO A 100 -45.43 13.26 40.54
C PRO A 100 -44.01 12.82 40.94
N GLN A 101 -43.82 11.54 41.27
CA GLN A 101 -42.53 10.97 41.69
C GLN A 101 -41.48 10.93 40.56
N TYR A 102 -41.89 11.02 39.29
CA TYR A 102 -40.96 11.13 38.16
C TYR A 102 -40.10 12.39 38.26
N ALA A 103 -40.71 13.52 38.67
CA ALA A 103 -40.06 14.83 38.72
C ALA A 103 -38.85 14.91 39.69
N THR A 104 -38.75 13.99 40.65
CA THR A 104 -37.66 13.97 41.63
C THR A 104 -36.33 13.54 41.00
N ASN A 105 -36.35 12.47 40.21
CA ASN A 105 -35.14 11.82 39.69
C ASN A 105 -35.05 11.79 38.15
N HIS A 106 -36.10 12.23 37.45
CA HIS A 106 -36.24 12.11 36.00
C HIS A 106 -36.10 10.67 35.48
N THR A 107 -36.55 9.70 36.29
CA THR A 107 -36.52 8.26 35.98
C THR A 107 -37.93 7.71 35.95
N PRO A 108 -38.23 6.76 35.05
CA PRO A 108 -39.49 6.02 35.06
C PRO A 108 -39.86 5.47 36.44
N VAL A 109 -41.12 5.66 36.83
CA VAL A 109 -41.68 5.15 38.10
C VAL A 109 -42.95 4.32 37.90
N ILE A 110 -43.51 4.33 36.70
CA ILE A 110 -44.65 3.50 36.31
C ILE A 110 -44.10 2.23 35.66
N GLU A 111 -44.36 1.07 36.26
CA GLU A 111 -43.90 -0.23 35.76
C GLU A 111 -45.08 -1.04 35.26
N ILE A 112 -45.06 -1.39 33.97
CA ILE A 112 -46.01 -2.31 33.34
C ILE A 112 -45.32 -3.67 33.28
N SER A 113 -45.83 -4.61 34.07
CA SER A 113 -45.22 -5.92 34.29
C SER A 113 -46.19 -7.05 33.98
N ASN A 114 -45.69 -8.12 33.37
CA ASN A 114 -46.44 -9.35 33.16
C ASN A 114 -45.72 -10.59 33.74
N ALA A 115 -45.53 -10.61 35.06
CA ALA A 115 -45.07 -11.77 35.81
C ALA A 115 -46.15 -12.86 35.98
N PHE A 116 -47.43 -12.54 35.82
CA PHE A 116 -48.55 -13.47 36.04
C PHE A 116 -49.06 -14.21 34.80
N LEU A 117 -49.32 -13.53 33.68
CA LEU A 117 -49.84 -14.18 32.47
C LEU A 117 -48.68 -14.75 31.65
N GLN A 118 -48.65 -16.07 31.47
CA GLN A 118 -47.67 -16.68 30.59
C GLN A 118 -48.03 -16.37 29.12
N TYR A 119 -47.08 -15.77 28.41
CA TYR A 119 -47.05 -15.65 26.94
C TYR A 119 -47.88 -14.54 26.28
N SER A 120 -47.45 -13.29 26.41
CA SER A 120 -48.06 -12.16 25.71
C SER A 120 -47.01 -11.12 25.31
N ASN A 121 -47.41 -10.15 24.47
CA ASN A 121 -46.65 -8.93 24.25
C ASN A 121 -47.13 -7.86 25.23
N GLY A 122 -46.29 -6.85 25.49
CA GLY A 122 -46.68 -5.65 26.21
C GLY A 122 -47.45 -4.68 25.32
N ILE A 123 -46.93 -3.47 25.17
CA ILE A 123 -47.63 -2.40 24.43
C ILE A 123 -47.61 -2.72 22.93
N LYS A 124 -48.79 -2.83 22.31
CA LYS A 124 -48.97 -3.13 20.88
C LYS A 124 -49.56 -1.93 20.14
N LEU A 125 -48.77 -1.29 19.28
CA LEU A 125 -49.17 -0.17 18.43
C LEU A 125 -49.54 -0.68 17.03
N ILE A 126 -50.84 -0.86 16.80
CA ILE A 126 -51.38 -1.43 15.55
C ILE A 126 -52.53 -0.58 14.99
N GLY A 127 -53.18 -1.01 13.91
CA GLY A 127 -54.32 -0.30 13.32
C GLY A 127 -53.95 1.10 12.83
N ASN A 128 -54.65 2.14 13.32
CA ASN A 128 -54.45 3.54 12.96
C ASN A 128 -53.58 4.31 13.97
N SER A 129 -52.82 3.62 14.83
CA SER A 129 -52.05 4.24 15.92
C SER A 129 -50.83 5.08 15.50
N SER A 130 -50.66 5.35 14.20
CA SER A 130 -49.53 6.15 13.71
C SER A 130 -49.47 7.52 14.39
N GLY A 131 -48.28 7.97 14.77
CA GLY A 131 -48.11 9.22 15.52
C GLY A 131 -48.27 9.10 17.04
N SER A 132 -48.42 7.89 17.58
CA SER A 132 -48.44 7.67 19.04
C SER A 132 -47.14 8.04 19.73
N GLU A 133 -47.22 8.45 20.99
CA GLU A 133 -46.09 8.87 21.82
C GLU A 133 -46.09 8.15 23.16
N LEU A 134 -44.94 7.59 23.56
CA LEU A 134 -44.76 6.83 24.79
C LEU A 134 -43.60 7.39 25.63
N TYR A 135 -43.89 7.84 26.84
CA TYR A 135 -42.92 8.48 27.73
C TYR A 135 -42.87 7.88 29.13
N GLY A 136 -41.66 7.70 29.67
CA GLY A 136 -41.44 7.53 31.10
C GLY A 136 -41.93 6.20 31.72
N LEU A 137 -42.03 5.13 30.94
CA LEU A 137 -42.55 3.82 31.36
C LEU A 137 -41.42 2.80 31.59
N CYS A 138 -41.59 1.89 32.55
CA CYS A 138 -40.87 0.63 32.61
C CYS A 138 -41.74 -0.48 32.01
N VAL A 139 -41.21 -1.29 31.09
CA VAL A 139 -41.94 -2.40 30.46
C VAL A 139 -41.14 -3.70 30.58
N VAL A 140 -41.64 -4.64 31.38
CA VAL A 140 -40.87 -5.80 31.85
C VAL A 140 -41.68 -7.10 31.94
N ASN A 141 -40.96 -8.23 32.00
CA ASN A 141 -41.47 -9.58 32.26
C ASN A 141 -42.37 -10.17 31.14
N PHE A 142 -42.38 -9.63 29.92
CA PHE A 142 -43.17 -10.22 28.83
C PHE A 142 -42.51 -11.49 28.26
N ALA A 143 -43.24 -12.62 28.33
CA ALA A 143 -42.72 -13.95 28.01
C ALA A 143 -43.10 -14.43 26.58
N ARG A 144 -42.19 -15.17 25.92
CA ARG A 144 -42.38 -15.83 24.62
C ARG A 144 -42.81 -17.28 24.84
N MET A 145 -43.71 -17.80 24.00
CA MET A 145 -43.99 -19.24 23.94
C MET A 145 -42.79 -20.01 23.37
N THR A 146 -42.44 -21.14 23.98
CA THR A 146 -41.37 -22.03 23.48
C THR A 146 -41.80 -22.89 22.29
N GLN A 147 -43.07 -22.85 21.86
CA GLN A 147 -43.61 -23.63 20.74
C GLN A 147 -43.83 -22.76 19.50
N TYR A 148 -43.12 -23.08 18.41
CA TYR A 148 -43.32 -22.53 17.05
C TYR A 148 -44.78 -22.77 16.59
N PRO A 149 -45.48 -21.86 15.86
CA PRO A 149 -44.98 -20.75 15.01
C PRO A 149 -45.15 -19.32 15.57
N TYR A 150 -45.56 -19.13 16.82
CA TYR A 150 -45.87 -17.78 17.33
C TYR A 150 -44.66 -17.11 18.01
N SER A 151 -44.47 -15.81 17.74
CA SER A 151 -43.46 -14.98 18.43
C SER A 151 -44.19 -13.94 19.28
N PHE A 152 -44.23 -14.18 20.59
CA PHE A 152 -44.71 -13.27 21.63
C PHE A 152 -43.53 -12.84 22.53
N GLY A 153 -43.81 -12.03 23.56
CA GLY A 153 -42.83 -11.64 24.57
C GLY A 153 -42.07 -10.36 24.24
N TYR A 154 -42.55 -9.54 23.31
CA TYR A 154 -41.99 -8.20 23.09
C TYR A 154 -42.47 -7.24 24.18
N GLY A 155 -41.60 -6.38 24.69
CA GLY A 155 -42.01 -5.30 25.60
C GLY A 155 -42.92 -4.29 24.88
N ILE A 156 -42.45 -3.76 23.75
CA ILE A 156 -43.22 -2.88 22.87
C ILE A 156 -43.09 -3.40 21.43
N ILE A 157 -44.20 -3.46 20.71
CA ILE A 157 -44.22 -3.80 19.27
C ILE A 157 -45.08 -2.81 18.50
N SER A 158 -44.59 -2.39 17.34
CA SER A 158 -45.35 -1.56 16.40
C SER A 158 -45.41 -2.18 15.01
N SER A 159 -46.58 -2.03 14.38
CA SER A 159 -46.80 -2.26 12.95
C SER A 159 -47.30 -1.00 12.23
N THR A 160 -47.19 0.18 12.86
CA THR A 160 -47.64 1.48 12.33
C THR A 160 -46.49 2.49 12.31
N ALA A 161 -46.70 3.76 11.95
CA ALA A 161 -45.63 4.70 11.62
C ALA A 161 -45.49 5.88 12.60
N ASN A 162 -44.37 6.61 12.50
CA ASN A 162 -44.19 7.95 13.10
C ASN A 162 -44.36 8.05 14.63
N HIS A 163 -44.01 6.99 15.37
CA HIS A 163 -44.07 7.02 16.85
C HIS A 163 -42.89 7.76 17.48
N ILE A 164 -43.12 8.37 18.64
CA ILE A 164 -42.07 8.89 19.52
C ILE A 164 -42.02 8.02 20.77
N ILE A 165 -40.86 7.44 21.07
CA ILE A 165 -40.65 6.59 22.25
C ILE A 165 -39.44 7.13 22.99
N GLN A 166 -39.63 7.72 24.17
CA GLN A 166 -38.58 8.43 24.91
C GLN A 166 -38.65 8.18 26.41
N SER A 167 -37.51 8.31 27.08
CA SER A 167 -37.44 8.22 28.55
C SER A 167 -37.92 6.90 29.14
N ASN A 168 -38.03 5.81 28.36
CA ASN A 168 -38.57 4.53 28.84
C ASN A 168 -37.45 3.57 29.24
N TYR A 169 -37.72 2.68 30.20
CA TYR A 169 -36.89 1.51 30.53
C TYR A 169 -37.57 0.25 29.99
N ILE A 170 -36.98 -0.38 28.98
CA ILE A 170 -37.56 -1.55 28.31
C ILE A 170 -36.68 -2.77 28.61
N GLY A 171 -37.17 -3.61 29.52
CA GLY A 171 -36.46 -4.80 30.04
C GLY A 171 -35.69 -4.58 31.35
N LEU A 172 -35.60 -3.35 31.86
CA LEU A 172 -35.15 -3.06 33.22
C LEU A 172 -36.31 -2.55 34.09
N ARG A 173 -36.25 -2.86 35.38
CA ARG A 173 -37.17 -2.32 36.39
C ARG A 173 -36.90 -0.84 36.64
N ALA A 174 -37.79 -0.18 37.39
CA ALA A 174 -37.73 1.25 37.70
C ALA A 174 -36.43 1.72 38.40
N ASP A 175 -35.68 0.83 39.03
CA ASP A 175 -34.36 1.14 39.60
C ASP A 175 -33.26 1.37 38.54
N GLY A 176 -33.56 1.12 37.26
CA GLY A 176 -32.66 1.28 36.12
C GLY A 176 -31.50 0.28 36.10
N LYS A 177 -31.53 -0.76 36.95
CA LYS A 177 -30.42 -1.71 37.15
C LYS A 177 -30.85 -3.17 37.18
N THR A 178 -32.01 -3.47 37.74
CA THR A 178 -32.52 -4.83 37.87
C THR A 178 -33.17 -5.28 36.56
N ILE A 179 -32.77 -6.45 36.07
CA ILE A 179 -33.32 -7.04 34.84
C ILE A 179 -34.71 -7.57 35.15
N GLY A 180 -35.72 -7.08 34.44
CA GLY A 180 -37.04 -7.70 34.34
C GLY A 180 -37.18 -8.55 33.06
N GLY A 181 -36.55 -8.10 31.97
CA GLY A 181 -36.35 -8.82 30.72
C GLY A 181 -37.63 -9.18 29.95
N ASN A 182 -37.70 -8.79 28.67
CA ASN A 182 -38.73 -9.25 27.75
C ASN A 182 -38.13 -10.32 26.84
N THR A 183 -38.60 -11.56 26.98
CA THR A 183 -37.94 -12.74 26.37
C THR A 183 -38.06 -12.80 24.84
N GLY A 184 -39.08 -12.17 24.27
CA GLY A 184 -39.25 -12.00 22.82
C GLY A 184 -38.43 -10.84 22.26
N GLY A 185 -38.10 -9.84 23.08
CA GLY A 185 -37.29 -8.68 22.73
C GLY A 185 -37.80 -7.39 23.39
N GLY A 186 -36.99 -6.33 23.41
CA GLY A 186 -37.37 -5.06 24.01
C GLY A 186 -38.41 -4.31 23.16
N LEU A 187 -37.95 -3.71 22.07
CA LEU A 187 -38.75 -2.89 21.14
C LEU A 187 -38.64 -3.47 19.73
N SER A 188 -39.78 -3.81 19.10
CA SER A 188 -39.83 -4.30 17.72
C SER A 188 -40.62 -3.33 16.83
N LEU A 189 -39.96 -2.80 15.80
CA LEU A 189 -40.50 -1.86 14.82
C LEU A 189 -40.63 -2.57 13.47
N GLY A 190 -41.86 -2.98 13.14
CA GLY A 190 -42.17 -3.73 11.93
C GLY A 190 -42.88 -2.89 10.87
N TYR A 191 -42.60 -3.21 9.61
CA TYR A 191 -43.37 -2.84 8.40
C TYR A 191 -43.32 -1.36 7.98
N LEU A 192 -43.56 -0.41 8.89
CA LEU A 192 -43.56 1.04 8.61
C LEU A 192 -42.44 1.76 9.37
N GLY A 193 -42.27 3.05 9.07
CA GLY A 193 -41.10 3.83 9.45
C GLY A 193 -41.41 5.20 10.05
N GLY A 194 -40.38 6.04 10.15
CA GLY A 194 -40.48 7.41 10.69
C GLY A 194 -40.46 7.50 12.21
N HIS A 195 -40.07 6.44 12.92
CA HIS A 195 -40.03 6.43 14.37
C HIS A 195 -38.87 7.28 14.92
N LEU A 196 -39.13 8.00 16.02
CA LEU A 196 -38.13 8.65 16.84
C LEU A 196 -37.97 7.87 18.15
N ILE A 197 -36.84 7.18 18.30
CA ILE A 197 -36.50 6.41 19.49
C ILE A 197 -35.41 7.15 20.27
N GLY A 198 -35.79 7.68 21.43
CA GLY A 198 -34.94 8.54 22.24
C GLY A 198 -34.97 10.00 21.76
N GLY A 199 -33.98 10.79 22.18
CA GLY A 199 -33.94 12.21 21.88
C GLY A 199 -32.62 12.86 22.30
N THR A 200 -32.43 14.11 21.91
CA THR A 200 -31.18 14.86 22.18
C THR A 200 -31.25 15.76 23.40
N GLN A 201 -32.43 15.93 24.02
CA GLN A 201 -32.54 16.65 25.27
C GLN A 201 -32.22 15.72 26.45
N PRO A 202 -31.77 16.26 27.60
CA PRO A 202 -31.57 15.48 28.81
C PRO A 202 -32.77 14.59 29.13
N PHE A 203 -32.50 13.35 29.51
CA PHE A 203 -33.49 12.34 29.92
C PHE A 203 -34.49 11.88 28.83
N GLN A 204 -34.36 12.30 27.57
CA GLN A 204 -35.18 11.77 26.47
C GLN A 204 -34.74 10.38 26.00
N GLY A 205 -33.52 9.96 26.32
CA GLY A 205 -33.00 8.63 25.99
C GLY A 205 -33.77 7.50 26.65
N ASN A 206 -33.98 6.40 25.92
CA ASN A 206 -34.49 5.16 26.51
C ASN A 206 -33.33 4.30 27.05
N VAL A 207 -33.63 3.41 27.99
CA VAL A 207 -32.76 2.31 28.40
C VAL A 207 -33.38 0.99 27.92
N ILE A 208 -32.75 0.31 26.96
CA ILE A 208 -33.29 -0.89 26.32
C ILE A 208 -32.32 -2.05 26.55
N SER A 209 -32.58 -2.83 27.60
CA SER A 209 -31.58 -3.71 28.20
C SER A 209 -32.21 -4.94 28.85
N GLY A 210 -31.43 -6.02 29.00
CA GLY A 210 -31.85 -7.23 29.69
C GLY A 210 -32.85 -8.10 28.91
N ASN A 211 -33.01 -7.88 27.61
CA ASN A 211 -33.93 -8.64 26.76
C ASN A 211 -33.18 -9.80 26.06
N PRO A 212 -33.50 -11.08 26.36
CA PRO A 212 -32.76 -12.25 25.87
C PRO A 212 -32.70 -12.44 24.34
N ALA A 213 -33.63 -11.86 23.57
CA ALA A 213 -33.63 -11.97 22.11
C ALA A 213 -32.94 -10.79 21.44
N PHE A 214 -33.48 -9.59 21.62
CA PHE A 214 -32.90 -8.34 21.13
C PHE A 214 -33.35 -7.14 21.97
N GLY A 215 -32.58 -6.05 21.96
CA GLY A 215 -32.99 -4.77 22.52
C GLY A 215 -33.97 -4.06 21.58
N LEU A 216 -33.48 -3.67 20.40
CA LEU A 216 -34.25 -3.01 19.35
C LEU A 216 -34.17 -3.80 18.04
N ASN A 217 -35.32 -4.11 17.45
CA ASN A 217 -35.41 -4.70 16.11
C ASN A 217 -36.13 -3.75 15.15
N ILE A 218 -35.51 -3.46 14.01
CA ILE A 218 -36.04 -2.66 12.91
C ILE A 218 -36.12 -3.61 11.72
N SER A 219 -37.32 -4.08 11.41
CA SER A 219 -37.51 -5.15 10.42
C SER A 219 -38.51 -4.78 9.33
N GLY A 220 -38.08 -4.99 8.09
CA GLY A 220 -38.91 -5.01 6.90
C GLY A 220 -39.07 -6.44 6.38
N SER A 221 -39.69 -6.58 5.22
CA SER A 221 -39.84 -7.84 4.49
C SER A 221 -39.50 -7.64 3.03
N SER A 222 -38.59 -8.47 2.52
CA SER A 222 -38.25 -8.56 1.09
C SER A 222 -39.40 -9.10 0.21
N LEU A 223 -40.42 -9.72 0.80
CA LEU A 223 -41.51 -10.37 0.06
C LEU A 223 -42.70 -9.45 -0.23
N ASN A 224 -42.95 -8.44 0.60
CA ASN A 224 -44.26 -7.76 0.64
C ASN A 224 -44.20 -6.22 0.58
N SER A 225 -43.09 -5.61 0.16
CA SER A 225 -42.89 -4.14 0.07
C SER A 225 -43.08 -3.35 1.39
N PHE A 226 -43.28 -4.02 2.52
CA PHE A 226 -43.32 -3.41 3.84
C PHE A 226 -41.89 -3.29 4.39
N GLN A 227 -41.35 -2.08 4.38
CA GLN A 227 -39.97 -1.83 4.76
C GLN A 227 -39.93 -0.71 5.79
N SER A 228 -39.46 -1.04 7.01
CA SER A 228 -39.24 -0.02 8.03
C SER A 228 -38.10 0.89 7.59
N SER A 229 -38.34 2.20 7.58
CA SER A 229 -37.39 3.17 7.03
C SER A 229 -37.47 4.52 7.72
N ASN A 230 -36.45 5.36 7.54
CA ASN A 230 -36.44 6.73 8.04
C ASN A 230 -36.61 6.82 9.57
N ASN A 231 -36.21 5.79 10.31
CA ASN A 231 -36.21 5.83 11.76
C ASN A 231 -34.98 6.57 12.28
N ILE A 232 -35.14 7.32 13.36
CA ILE A 232 -34.07 8.04 14.06
C ILE A 232 -33.97 7.48 15.47
N ILE A 233 -32.81 6.95 15.82
CA ILE A 233 -32.53 6.32 17.11
C ILE A 233 -31.38 7.09 17.74
N GLN A 234 -31.63 7.89 18.78
CA GLN A 234 -30.64 8.81 19.32
C GLN A 234 -30.73 8.96 20.84
N GLY A 235 -29.58 9.17 21.49
CA GLY A 235 -29.49 9.43 22.93
C GLY A 235 -29.84 8.24 23.82
N ASN A 236 -29.91 7.01 23.29
CA ASN A 236 -30.33 5.83 24.06
C ASN A 236 -29.15 5.09 24.70
N LEU A 237 -29.45 4.38 25.80
CA LEU A 237 -28.59 3.37 26.41
C LEU A 237 -29.15 1.98 26.07
N ILE A 238 -28.41 1.17 25.33
CA ILE A 238 -28.87 -0.14 24.85
C ILE A 238 -27.87 -1.20 25.31
N GLY A 239 -28.35 -2.14 26.13
CA GLY A 239 -27.55 -3.22 26.72
C GLY A 239 -26.70 -2.81 27.94
N THR A 240 -26.92 -1.62 28.49
CA THR A 240 -26.33 -1.15 29.76
C THR A 240 -27.40 -0.85 30.80
N ASP A 241 -26.99 -0.64 32.05
CA ASP A 241 -27.87 -0.04 33.05
C ASP A 241 -28.15 1.45 32.75
N ALA A 242 -29.06 2.07 33.51
CA ALA A 242 -29.42 3.48 33.32
C ALA A 242 -28.27 4.47 33.56
N THR A 243 -27.14 4.03 34.13
CA THR A 243 -25.93 4.84 34.27
C THR A 243 -24.99 4.73 33.07
N GLY A 244 -25.19 3.74 32.21
CA GLY A 244 -24.31 3.44 31.07
C GLY A 244 -22.95 2.85 31.49
N THR A 245 -22.85 2.27 32.69
CA THR A 245 -21.58 1.77 33.25
C THR A 245 -21.58 0.29 33.60
N LEU A 246 -22.76 -0.36 33.71
CA LEU A 246 -22.89 -1.78 34.00
C LEU A 246 -23.46 -2.53 32.80
N ASN A 247 -22.91 -3.70 32.51
CA ASN A 247 -23.45 -4.60 31.49
C ASN A 247 -24.85 -5.10 31.89
N ARG A 248 -25.85 -4.84 31.05
CA ARG A 248 -27.21 -5.40 31.11
C ARG A 248 -27.65 -5.80 29.70
N GLY A 249 -26.75 -6.45 28.96
CA GLY A 249 -26.87 -6.71 27.54
C GLY A 249 -28.15 -7.42 27.12
N ASN A 250 -28.53 -7.16 25.88
CA ASN A 250 -29.44 -8.03 25.13
C ASN A 250 -28.60 -9.06 24.34
N LYS A 251 -29.19 -10.09 23.72
CA LYS A 251 -28.42 -10.95 22.80
C LYS A 251 -27.97 -10.20 21.54
N PHE A 252 -28.89 -9.49 20.90
CA PHE A 252 -28.57 -8.45 19.92
C PHE A 252 -29.01 -7.11 20.50
N ASN A 253 -28.14 -6.12 20.64
CA ASN A 253 -28.61 -4.83 21.13
C ASN A 253 -29.49 -4.14 20.08
N VAL A 254 -29.05 -4.09 18.83
CA VAL A 254 -29.85 -3.58 17.70
C VAL A 254 -29.78 -4.50 16.49
N GLN A 255 -30.92 -4.74 15.84
CA GLN A 255 -31.02 -5.45 14.58
C GLN A 255 -31.73 -4.58 13.54
N ILE A 256 -31.17 -4.51 12.34
CA ILE A 256 -31.72 -3.90 11.14
C ILE A 256 -31.82 -5.01 10.09
N VAL A 257 -33.04 -5.36 9.71
CA VAL A 257 -33.31 -6.46 8.78
C VAL A 257 -34.20 -5.94 7.65
N ASP A 258 -33.72 -6.07 6.42
CA ASP A 258 -34.42 -5.61 5.20
C ASP A 258 -35.07 -4.22 5.35
N SER A 259 -34.31 -3.29 5.93
CA SER A 259 -34.78 -1.94 6.32
C SER A 259 -33.75 -0.89 5.92
N TYR A 260 -34.20 0.28 5.47
CA TYR A 260 -33.33 1.26 4.82
C TYR A 260 -33.52 2.69 5.32
N ASN A 261 -32.57 3.58 5.03
CA ASN A 261 -32.61 4.99 5.43
C ASN A 261 -32.77 5.24 6.95
N ASN A 262 -32.33 4.32 7.81
CA ASN A 262 -32.38 4.52 9.25
C ASN A 262 -31.12 5.24 9.75
N ILE A 263 -31.25 6.09 10.76
CA ILE A 263 -30.15 6.78 11.42
C ILE A 263 -30.07 6.29 12.86
N LEU A 264 -28.94 5.69 13.22
CA LEU A 264 -28.59 5.36 14.60
C LEU A 264 -27.49 6.32 15.04
N GLY A 265 -27.83 7.16 16.01
CA GLY A 265 -27.00 8.19 16.61
C GLY A 265 -27.31 9.56 16.00
N GLY A 266 -26.28 10.36 15.76
CA GLY A 266 -26.45 11.65 15.10
C GLY A 266 -25.19 12.50 15.05
N HIS A 267 -25.35 13.73 14.58
CA HIS A 267 -24.27 14.70 14.32
C HIS A 267 -23.77 15.43 15.58
N THR A 268 -24.37 15.16 16.75
CA THR A 268 -24.03 15.83 18.01
C THR A 268 -23.76 14.81 19.10
N PRO A 269 -22.93 15.14 20.12
CA PRO A 269 -22.70 14.26 21.26
C PRO A 269 -23.99 13.83 22.00
N GLN A 270 -25.03 14.67 21.99
CA GLN A 270 -26.32 14.37 22.62
C GLN A 270 -27.13 13.33 21.87
N ALA A 271 -26.92 13.18 20.56
CA ALA A 271 -27.60 12.16 19.76
C ALA A 271 -26.97 10.76 19.91
N ARG A 272 -25.79 10.67 20.52
CA ARG A 272 -25.03 9.42 20.71
C ARG A 272 -25.84 8.36 21.45
N ASN A 273 -25.90 7.16 20.87
CA ASN A 273 -26.30 5.98 21.63
C ASN A 273 -25.07 5.29 22.24
N ILE A 274 -25.29 4.63 23.38
CA ILE A 274 -24.35 3.67 23.97
C ILE A 274 -24.90 2.27 23.72
N ILE A 275 -24.20 1.45 22.94
CA ILE A 275 -24.66 0.15 22.45
C ILE A 275 -23.65 -0.94 22.84
N SER A 276 -23.84 -1.51 24.03
CA SER A 276 -22.78 -2.27 24.71
C SER A 276 -23.31 -3.45 25.51
N GLY A 277 -22.43 -4.34 25.94
CA GLY A 277 -22.77 -5.44 26.84
C GLY A 277 -23.48 -6.64 26.20
N ALA A 278 -23.70 -6.65 24.88
CA ALA A 278 -24.48 -7.71 24.24
C ALA A 278 -23.93 -9.11 24.55
N ASN A 279 -24.77 -9.98 25.10
CA ASN A 279 -24.41 -11.30 25.60
C ASN A 279 -25.60 -12.27 25.48
N ALA A 280 -25.35 -13.52 25.09
CA ALA A 280 -26.32 -14.59 25.19
C ALA A 280 -26.14 -15.40 26.47
N THR A 281 -27.25 -15.75 27.12
CA THR A 281 -27.25 -16.46 28.41
C THR A 281 -26.64 -17.86 28.36
N ASN A 282 -26.44 -18.44 27.17
CA ASN A 282 -25.97 -19.81 26.97
C ASN A 282 -24.80 -19.95 25.98
N ASP A 283 -24.29 -18.84 25.44
CA ASP A 283 -23.25 -18.89 24.42
C ASP A 283 -22.39 -17.62 24.50
N THR A 284 -21.18 -17.77 25.03
CA THR A 284 -20.20 -16.70 25.17
C THR A 284 -19.51 -16.33 23.85
N THR A 285 -20.05 -16.75 22.71
CA THR A 285 -19.57 -16.41 21.37
C THR A 285 -20.62 -15.69 20.53
N VAL A 286 -21.85 -15.56 21.04
CA VAL A 286 -22.95 -14.86 20.36
C VAL A 286 -23.43 -13.69 21.22
N GLY A 287 -23.28 -12.48 20.69
CA GLY A 287 -23.61 -11.25 21.40
C GLY A 287 -23.15 -10.05 20.59
N THR A 288 -24.08 -9.39 19.91
CA THR A 288 -23.74 -8.38 18.90
C THR A 288 -24.32 -7.02 19.28
N GLY A 289 -23.50 -5.97 19.15
CA GLY A 289 -23.97 -4.59 19.31
C GLY A 289 -25.04 -4.23 18.27
N ILE A 290 -24.66 -4.20 17.00
CA ILE A 290 -25.54 -3.87 15.88
C ILE A 290 -25.40 -4.93 14.78
N ALA A 291 -26.51 -5.45 14.27
CA ALA A 291 -26.52 -6.31 13.08
C ALA A 291 -27.35 -5.67 11.96
N ILE A 292 -26.77 -5.52 10.77
CA ILE A 292 -27.43 -5.05 9.54
C ILE A 292 -27.47 -6.23 8.57
N THR A 293 -28.67 -6.69 8.22
CA THR A 293 -28.85 -7.95 7.46
C THR A 293 -29.85 -7.80 6.33
N GLY A 294 -29.61 -8.47 5.20
CA GLY A 294 -30.57 -8.62 4.11
C GLY A 294 -30.33 -7.66 2.95
N THR A 295 -30.74 -8.07 1.75
CA THR A 295 -30.52 -7.33 0.49
C THR A 295 -31.26 -6.00 0.43
N GLN A 296 -32.30 -5.81 1.25
CA GLN A 296 -33.04 -4.56 1.36
C GLN A 296 -32.52 -3.66 2.50
N SER A 297 -31.41 -4.03 3.14
CA SER A 297 -30.76 -3.18 4.14
C SER A 297 -29.71 -2.26 3.51
N TYR A 298 -30.16 -1.08 3.09
CA TYR A 298 -29.31 -0.07 2.44
C TYR A 298 -29.51 1.34 2.98
N ASN A 299 -28.53 2.22 2.74
CA ASN A 299 -28.56 3.62 3.17
C ASN A 299 -28.78 3.83 4.68
N ASN A 300 -28.56 2.83 5.52
CA ASN A 300 -28.58 3.02 6.96
C ASN A 300 -27.29 3.73 7.38
N ALA A 301 -27.41 4.69 8.30
CA ALA A 301 -26.31 5.48 8.84
C ALA A 301 -26.15 5.18 10.34
N ILE A 302 -25.02 4.60 10.71
CA ILE A 302 -24.61 4.38 12.10
C ILE A 302 -23.54 5.44 12.39
N ILE A 303 -23.88 6.50 13.11
CA ILE A 303 -23.01 7.68 13.26
C ILE A 303 -22.97 8.18 14.71
N GLY A 304 -21.79 8.57 15.18
CA GLY A 304 -21.60 9.24 16.48
C GLY A 304 -21.90 8.38 17.71
N ASN A 305 -21.94 7.04 17.59
CA ASN A 305 -22.26 6.12 18.69
C ASN A 305 -21.02 5.61 19.43
N TYR A 306 -21.20 5.14 20.66
CA TYR A 306 -20.23 4.34 21.39
C TYR A 306 -20.71 2.89 21.48
N ILE A 307 -19.87 1.96 21.02
CA ILE A 307 -20.23 0.57 20.78
C ILE A 307 -19.16 -0.34 21.40
N GLY A 308 -19.55 -1.06 22.45
CA GLY A 308 -18.65 -1.93 23.22
C GLY A 308 -17.94 -1.24 24.40
N THR A 309 -18.28 0.03 24.66
CA THR A 309 -17.72 0.84 25.75
C THR A 309 -18.79 1.34 26.71
N ASP A 310 -18.35 1.92 27.83
CA ASP A 310 -19.19 2.71 28.72
C ASP A 310 -19.58 4.06 28.10
N ILE A 311 -20.42 4.80 28.82
CA ILE A 311 -20.90 6.14 28.42
C ILE A 311 -19.77 7.17 28.20
N THR A 312 -18.58 6.92 28.76
CA THR A 312 -17.41 7.80 28.59
C THR A 312 -16.59 7.47 27.34
N GLY A 313 -16.73 6.26 26.80
CA GLY A 313 -15.93 5.78 25.68
C GLY A 313 -14.51 5.35 26.07
N THR A 314 -14.23 5.19 27.37
CA THR A 314 -12.88 4.89 27.88
C THR A 314 -12.78 3.55 28.61
N LYS A 315 -13.91 2.94 28.98
CA LYS A 315 -13.94 1.61 29.59
C LYS A 315 -14.73 0.64 28.72
N SER A 316 -14.30 -0.62 28.69
CA SER A 316 -14.96 -1.66 27.92
C SER A 316 -16.21 -2.17 28.65
N ILE A 317 -17.31 -2.32 27.90
CA ILE A 317 -18.50 -3.09 28.26
C ILE A 317 -18.78 -3.99 27.04
N PRO A 318 -18.11 -5.15 26.93
CA PRO A 318 -18.01 -5.85 25.66
C PRO A 318 -19.35 -6.28 25.07
N ASN A 319 -19.52 -6.06 23.77
CA ASN A 319 -20.37 -6.93 22.97
C ASN A 319 -19.55 -8.18 22.63
N VAL A 320 -20.02 -9.35 23.04
CA VAL A 320 -19.23 -10.58 23.09
C VAL A 320 -18.66 -11.01 21.73
N ARG A 321 -19.49 -11.00 20.68
CA ARG A 321 -19.10 -11.38 19.31
C ARG A 321 -18.51 -10.19 18.55
N GLY A 322 -19.15 -9.04 18.61
CA GLY A 322 -18.63 -7.87 17.92
C GLY A 322 -19.50 -6.62 18.03
N GLY A 323 -18.90 -5.50 17.64
CA GLY A 323 -19.57 -4.19 17.64
C GLY A 323 -20.65 -4.12 16.57
N ILE A 324 -20.25 -4.18 15.29
CA ILE A 324 -21.16 -4.07 14.14
C ILE A 324 -20.96 -5.24 13.18
N LEU A 325 -22.04 -5.93 12.83
CA LEU A 325 -22.08 -6.98 11.80
C LEU A 325 -22.88 -6.49 10.58
N ILE A 326 -22.31 -6.64 9.39
CA ILE A 326 -22.96 -6.33 8.10
C ILE A 326 -23.02 -7.61 7.28
N LEU A 327 -24.22 -8.14 7.08
CA LEU A 327 -24.41 -9.54 6.70
C LEU A 327 -25.36 -9.68 5.50
N PHE A 328 -25.13 -10.72 4.70
CA PHE A 328 -26.11 -11.34 3.81
C PHE A 328 -26.85 -10.32 2.91
N GLY A 329 -26.14 -9.67 1.99
CA GLY A 329 -26.72 -8.74 1.02
C GLY A 329 -26.80 -7.27 1.45
N ALA A 330 -26.53 -6.94 2.71
CA ALA A 330 -26.54 -5.56 3.18
C ALA A 330 -25.53 -4.69 2.41
N ASN A 331 -26.00 -3.57 1.86
CA ASN A 331 -25.23 -2.78 0.92
C ASN A 331 -25.43 -1.27 1.09
N THR A 332 -24.47 -0.45 0.66
CA THR A 332 -24.61 1.02 0.67
C THR A 332 -24.92 1.61 2.05
N ASN A 333 -24.48 0.95 3.13
CA ASN A 333 -24.63 1.47 4.50
C ASN A 333 -23.40 2.31 4.89
N ARG A 334 -23.60 3.23 5.82
CA ARG A 334 -22.58 4.18 6.31
C ARG A 334 -22.31 3.91 7.78
N ILE A 335 -21.10 3.45 8.09
CA ILE A 335 -20.60 3.33 9.46
C ILE A 335 -19.66 4.50 9.67
N GLY A 336 -20.18 5.56 10.29
CA GLY A 336 -19.56 6.88 10.27
C GLY A 336 -19.62 7.53 8.89
N THR A 337 -19.15 8.77 8.82
CA THR A 337 -19.29 9.67 7.66
C THR A 337 -18.18 10.74 7.67
N ASP A 338 -18.25 11.71 6.76
CA ASP A 338 -17.22 12.73 6.57
C ASP A 338 -17.47 14.01 7.42
N GLY A 339 -18.56 14.07 8.18
CA GLY A 339 -18.86 15.20 9.07
C GLY A 339 -18.18 15.08 10.43
N PRO A 340 -17.85 16.21 11.08
CA PRO A 340 -17.16 16.23 12.36
C PRO A 340 -18.05 15.62 13.46
N GLY A 341 -17.48 14.72 14.27
CA GLY A 341 -18.18 14.07 15.38
C GLY A 341 -19.13 12.93 14.98
N GLU A 342 -19.22 12.59 13.69
CA GLU A 342 -20.08 11.52 13.16
C GLU A 342 -19.42 10.13 13.21
N GLY A 343 -18.13 10.08 13.53
CA GLY A 343 -17.39 8.84 13.78
C GLY A 343 -17.89 8.08 14.99
N ASN A 344 -18.00 6.75 14.88
CA ASN A 344 -18.33 5.90 16.04
C ASN A 344 -17.05 5.51 16.79
N VAL A 345 -17.19 5.22 18.09
CA VAL A 345 -16.19 4.46 18.86
C VAL A 345 -16.65 3.02 18.90
N ILE A 346 -15.88 2.11 18.30
CA ILE A 346 -16.21 0.70 18.12
C ILE A 346 -15.06 -0.12 18.72
N SER A 347 -15.08 -0.24 20.04
CA SER A 347 -13.92 -0.63 20.83
C SER A 347 -14.34 -1.47 22.03
N GLY A 348 -13.41 -2.23 22.61
CA GLY A 348 -13.68 -3.08 23.77
C GLY A 348 -14.63 -4.25 23.49
N ASN A 349 -14.85 -4.65 22.23
CA ASN A 349 -15.69 -5.78 21.86
C ASN A 349 -14.90 -7.10 21.94
N GLY A 350 -15.60 -8.22 22.20
CA GLY A 350 -14.95 -9.50 22.50
C GLY A 350 -14.24 -10.17 21.33
N GLN A 351 -14.65 -9.92 20.08
CA GLN A 351 -13.91 -10.37 18.89
C GLN A 351 -13.73 -9.26 17.87
N TYR A 352 -14.78 -8.83 17.18
CA TYR A 352 -14.66 -7.91 16.05
C TYR A 352 -15.11 -6.49 16.42
N GLY A 353 -14.41 -5.47 15.93
CA GLY A 353 -15.00 -4.13 15.85
C GLY A 353 -16.14 -4.12 14.83
N ILE A 354 -15.79 -4.36 13.56
CA ILE A 354 -16.73 -4.48 12.44
C ILE A 354 -16.50 -5.80 11.71
N TYR A 355 -17.57 -6.53 11.38
CA TYR A 355 -17.52 -7.81 10.68
C TYR A 355 -18.44 -7.81 9.46
N LEU A 356 -17.91 -8.19 8.30
CA LEU A 356 -18.64 -8.32 7.03
C LEU A 356 -18.68 -9.77 6.58
N GLN A 357 -19.84 -10.21 6.11
CA GLN A 357 -20.02 -11.53 5.50
C GLN A 357 -21.13 -11.52 4.46
N GLY A 358 -20.73 -11.56 3.18
CA GLY A 358 -21.61 -11.80 2.04
C GLY A 358 -21.96 -13.27 1.84
N GLY A 359 -23.03 -13.52 1.08
CA GLY A 359 -23.30 -14.80 0.43
C GLY A 359 -22.93 -14.75 -1.06
N VAL A 360 -22.84 -15.90 -1.73
CA VAL A 360 -22.58 -15.96 -3.18
C VAL A 360 -23.73 -15.29 -3.98
N ALA A 361 -24.98 -15.51 -3.55
CA ALA A 361 -26.15 -14.87 -4.15
C ALA A 361 -26.38 -13.44 -3.65
N ASP A 362 -25.90 -13.13 -2.42
CA ASP A 362 -26.22 -11.92 -1.68
C ASP A 362 -24.93 -11.25 -1.17
N PRO A 363 -24.14 -10.63 -2.07
CA PRO A 363 -22.88 -9.99 -1.70
C PRO A 363 -23.09 -8.83 -0.73
N VAL A 364 -22.18 -8.67 0.24
CA VAL A 364 -22.12 -7.47 1.08
C VAL A 364 -21.26 -6.45 0.36
N ALA A 365 -21.87 -5.36 -0.11
CA ALA A 365 -21.22 -4.49 -1.07
C ALA A 365 -21.45 -3.00 -0.88
N SER A 366 -20.51 -2.19 -1.37
CA SER A 366 -20.64 -0.73 -1.42
C SER A 366 -20.86 -0.06 -0.06
N ASN A 367 -20.51 -0.72 1.05
CA ASN A 367 -20.60 -0.13 2.38
C ASN A 367 -19.40 0.81 2.63
N LEU A 368 -19.66 1.89 3.35
CA LEU A 368 -18.67 2.91 3.70
C LEU A 368 -18.39 2.85 5.20
N ILE A 369 -17.13 2.68 5.58
CA ILE A 369 -16.66 2.69 6.96
C ILE A 369 -15.72 3.89 7.10
N ARG A 370 -16.15 4.99 7.74
CA ARG A 370 -15.43 6.26 7.73
C ARG A 370 -15.42 6.96 9.08
N GLY A 371 -14.31 7.59 9.43
CA GLY A 371 -14.21 8.46 10.61
C GLY A 371 -14.28 7.76 11.97
N ASN A 372 -14.22 6.42 12.01
CA ASN A 372 -14.42 5.67 13.24
C ASN A 372 -13.13 5.50 14.05
N TYR A 373 -13.28 5.35 15.37
CA TYR A 373 -12.26 4.93 16.32
C TYR A 373 -12.48 3.45 16.63
N ILE A 374 -11.55 2.58 16.22
CA ILE A 374 -11.71 1.12 16.27
C ILE A 374 -10.53 0.51 17.02
N GLY A 375 -10.79 -0.03 18.21
CA GLY A 375 -9.77 -0.61 19.11
C GLY A 375 -9.06 0.40 20.00
N VAL A 376 -9.48 1.67 19.94
CA VAL A 376 -8.99 2.77 20.79
C VAL A 376 -10.14 3.45 21.54
N ASP A 377 -9.82 4.17 22.59
CA ASP A 377 -10.80 4.97 23.33
C ASP A 377 -11.37 6.14 22.51
N ALA A 378 -12.35 6.84 23.06
CA ALA A 378 -12.98 7.99 22.42
C ALA A 378 -12.04 9.17 22.12
N THR A 379 -10.83 9.20 22.69
CA THR A 379 -9.81 10.21 22.36
C THR A 379 -8.91 9.77 21.21
N GLY A 380 -8.88 8.47 20.91
CA GLY A 380 -7.97 7.84 19.97
C GLY A 380 -6.52 7.78 20.43
N ASN A 381 -6.26 7.93 21.73
CA ASN A 381 -4.89 7.96 22.29
C ASN A 381 -4.57 6.79 23.23
N ALA A 382 -5.56 5.97 23.62
CA ALA A 382 -5.34 4.77 24.42
C ALA A 382 -5.98 3.55 23.76
N ALA A 383 -5.33 2.40 23.88
CA ALA A 383 -5.89 1.14 23.42
C ALA A 383 -7.12 0.76 24.26
N LEU A 384 -8.20 0.40 23.58
CA LEU A 384 -9.39 -0.21 24.14
C LEU A 384 -9.77 -1.39 23.23
N PRO A 385 -9.02 -2.50 23.34
CA PRO A 385 -8.89 -3.49 22.28
C PRO A 385 -10.22 -4.14 21.87
N ASN A 386 -10.41 -4.33 20.57
CA ASN A 386 -11.11 -5.52 20.07
C ASN A 386 -10.07 -6.64 19.81
N SER A 387 -10.51 -7.82 19.38
CA SER A 387 -9.57 -8.83 18.84
C SER A 387 -9.08 -8.43 17.45
N ILE A 388 -10.00 -8.29 16.49
CA ILE A 388 -9.72 -7.77 15.14
C ILE A 388 -10.53 -6.49 14.95
N GLY A 389 -9.93 -5.46 14.35
CA GLY A 389 -10.61 -4.19 14.11
C GLY A 389 -11.74 -4.34 13.08
N ILE A 390 -11.40 -4.69 11.85
CA ILE A 390 -12.34 -4.93 10.74
C ILE A 390 -12.06 -6.28 10.09
N MET A 391 -13.08 -7.12 9.95
CA MET A 391 -12.98 -8.46 9.37
C MET A 391 -13.92 -8.63 8.17
N MET A 392 -13.39 -9.09 7.03
CA MET A 392 -14.19 -9.61 5.91
C MET A 392 -13.85 -11.10 5.73
N LEU A 393 -14.66 -11.98 6.32
CA LEU A 393 -14.31 -13.40 6.51
C LEU A 393 -14.56 -14.28 5.28
N THR A 394 -15.82 -14.54 4.93
CA THR A 394 -16.18 -15.46 3.84
C THR A 394 -17.21 -14.82 2.92
N GLY A 395 -17.30 -15.35 1.70
CA GLY A 395 -18.29 -14.95 0.71
C GLY A 395 -17.92 -13.65 -0.01
N GLU A 396 -18.86 -13.13 -0.80
CA GLU A 396 -18.61 -11.99 -1.69
C GLU A 396 -18.74 -10.66 -0.93
N ASN A 397 -17.62 -10.12 -0.42
CA ASN A 397 -17.54 -8.79 0.19
C ASN A 397 -16.91 -7.80 -0.79
N ASN A 398 -17.73 -7.12 -1.60
CA ASN A 398 -17.24 -6.45 -2.81
C ASN A 398 -17.44 -4.93 -2.78
N ASN A 399 -16.47 -4.17 -3.30
CA ASN A 399 -16.58 -2.72 -3.45
C ASN A 399 -16.82 -1.96 -2.13
N ASN A 400 -16.40 -2.52 -0.98
CA ASN A 400 -16.50 -1.82 0.30
C ASN A 400 -15.34 -0.85 0.47
N SER A 401 -15.58 0.30 1.10
CA SER A 401 -14.59 1.35 1.30
C SER A 401 -14.33 1.56 2.79
N ILE A 402 -13.09 1.33 3.21
CA ILE A 402 -12.58 1.61 4.55
C ILE A 402 -11.78 2.92 4.46
N GLY A 403 -12.37 3.96 5.02
CA GLY A 403 -11.86 5.32 5.07
C GLY A 403 -12.32 6.20 3.91
N GLY A 404 -11.63 7.31 3.69
CA GLY A 404 -11.98 8.29 2.67
C GLY A 404 -10.95 9.41 2.59
N THR A 405 -11.19 10.34 1.67
CA THR A 405 -10.21 11.38 1.26
C THR A 405 -10.18 12.62 2.15
N THR A 406 -11.15 12.80 3.04
CA THR A 406 -11.30 13.97 3.90
C THR A 406 -10.66 13.73 5.27
N ALA A 407 -10.38 14.80 6.02
CA ALA A 407 -9.80 14.68 7.37
C ALA A 407 -10.71 13.93 8.36
N ASN A 408 -12.03 14.02 8.21
CA ASN A 408 -12.99 13.37 9.10
C ASN A 408 -13.34 11.94 8.64
N SER A 409 -13.07 11.58 7.39
CA SER A 409 -13.33 10.21 6.90
C SER A 409 -12.27 9.19 7.34
N LYS A 410 -11.17 9.65 7.95
CA LYS A 410 -10.06 8.82 8.40
C LYS A 410 -10.51 7.93 9.56
N ASN A 411 -10.44 6.61 9.41
CA ASN A 411 -10.58 5.73 10.57
C ASN A 411 -9.26 5.64 11.34
N ILE A 412 -9.35 5.55 12.66
CA ILE A 412 -8.24 5.19 13.55
C ILE A 412 -8.44 3.73 13.94
N ILE A 413 -7.59 2.82 13.43
CA ILE A 413 -7.73 1.37 13.59
C ILE A 413 -6.48 0.84 14.27
N SER A 414 -6.52 0.78 15.59
CA SER A 414 -5.31 0.65 16.42
C SER A 414 -5.63 -0.07 17.72
N GLY A 415 -4.60 -0.60 18.38
CA GLY A 415 -4.74 -1.21 19.71
C GLY A 415 -5.54 -2.50 19.76
N ASN A 416 -5.85 -3.13 18.62
CA ASN A 416 -6.51 -4.43 18.58
C ASN A 416 -5.49 -5.54 18.92
N THR A 417 -5.93 -6.62 19.58
CA THR A 417 -5.01 -7.67 20.04
C THR A 417 -4.50 -8.58 18.91
N ASN A 418 -5.15 -8.54 17.74
CA ASN A 418 -4.74 -9.20 16.51
C ASN A 418 -4.66 -8.15 15.38
N ASP A 419 -5.16 -8.44 14.17
CA ASP A 419 -5.05 -7.55 13.03
C ASP A 419 -5.95 -6.31 13.13
N GLY A 420 -5.49 -5.19 12.56
CA GLY A 420 -6.32 -4.00 12.38
C GLY A 420 -7.42 -4.24 11.35
N ILE A 421 -7.04 -4.69 10.16
CA ILE A 421 -7.95 -5.03 9.05
C ILE A 421 -7.56 -6.40 8.49
N THR A 422 -8.52 -7.30 8.39
CA THR A 422 -8.36 -8.63 7.78
C THR A 422 -9.38 -8.77 6.64
N ILE A 423 -8.93 -9.06 5.42
CA ILE A 423 -9.80 -9.35 4.28
C ILE A 423 -9.42 -10.72 3.71
N LEU A 424 -10.25 -11.73 3.97
CA LEU A 424 -10.02 -13.09 3.48
C LEU A 424 -10.77 -13.40 2.18
N SER A 425 -11.87 -12.69 1.91
CA SER A 425 -12.68 -12.90 0.71
C SER A 425 -13.42 -11.64 0.30
N GLY A 426 -13.31 -11.28 -0.99
CA GLY A 426 -13.86 -10.05 -1.55
C GLY A 426 -13.12 -9.59 -2.80
N LYS A 427 -13.68 -8.58 -3.47
CA LYS A 427 -13.11 -7.92 -4.65
C LYS A 427 -13.32 -6.43 -4.65
N ASN A 428 -12.35 -5.70 -5.21
CA ASN A 428 -12.42 -4.26 -5.44
C ASN A 428 -12.66 -3.47 -4.16
N ASN A 429 -12.23 -3.98 -3.00
CA ASN A 429 -12.31 -3.24 -1.76
C ASN A 429 -11.23 -2.15 -1.74
N GLN A 430 -11.50 -1.07 -1.01
CA GLN A 430 -10.59 0.07 -0.91
C GLN A 430 -10.27 0.35 0.55
N ILE A 431 -8.99 0.48 0.87
CA ILE A 431 -8.50 0.93 2.17
C ILE A 431 -7.76 2.23 1.92
N ILE A 432 -8.37 3.38 2.25
CA ILE A 432 -7.84 4.71 1.91
C ILE A 432 -7.95 5.70 3.07
N GLY A 433 -6.91 6.51 3.28
CA GLY A 433 -6.94 7.62 4.23
C GLY A 433 -7.01 7.21 5.71
N ASN A 434 -6.64 5.97 6.08
CA ASN A 434 -6.74 5.48 7.46
C ASN A 434 -5.43 5.65 8.24
N TYR A 435 -5.54 5.74 9.56
CA TYR A 435 -4.41 5.61 10.48
C TYR A 435 -4.51 4.26 11.17
N ILE A 436 -3.48 3.42 10.99
CA ILE A 436 -3.49 2.02 11.39
C ILE A 436 -2.27 1.73 12.25
N GLY A 437 -2.50 1.36 13.51
CA GLY A 437 -1.46 1.09 14.53
C GLY A 437 -0.90 2.35 15.21
N THR A 438 -1.58 3.50 15.06
CA THR A 438 -1.17 4.79 15.63
C THR A 438 -2.33 5.49 16.36
N ASN A 439 -2.03 6.53 17.14
CA ASN A 439 -3.05 7.38 17.75
C ASN A 439 -3.76 8.27 16.71
N ALA A 440 -4.79 9.02 17.14
CA ALA A 440 -5.58 9.88 16.27
C ALA A 440 -4.78 10.96 15.50
N LEU A 441 -3.63 11.38 16.03
CA LEU A 441 -2.72 12.34 15.39
C LEU A 441 -1.65 11.67 14.52
N GLY A 442 -1.53 10.35 14.56
CA GLY A 442 -0.50 9.60 13.84
C GLY A 442 0.93 9.86 14.32
N THR A 443 1.09 10.23 15.60
CA THR A 443 2.37 10.60 16.23
C THR A 443 2.89 9.56 17.22
N THR A 444 2.00 8.71 17.74
CA THR A 444 2.32 7.72 18.78
C THR A 444 1.81 6.35 18.36
N ALA A 445 2.60 5.30 18.60
CA ALA A 445 2.23 3.93 18.26
C ALA A 445 1.19 3.40 19.24
N ILE A 446 0.13 2.81 18.70
CA ILE A 446 -0.86 2.03 19.45
C ILE A 446 -1.05 0.74 18.63
N PRO A 447 -0.11 -0.23 18.79
CA PRO A 447 0.06 -1.35 17.86
C PRO A 447 -1.23 -2.17 17.69
N ASN A 448 -1.50 -2.60 16.46
CA ASN A 448 -2.14 -3.89 16.23
C ASN A 448 -1.04 -4.96 16.08
N TYR A 449 -1.41 -6.23 15.91
CA TYR A 449 -0.46 -7.26 15.50
C TYR A 449 -0.03 -7.06 14.04
N THR A 450 -0.94 -7.26 13.08
CA THR A 450 -0.78 -6.82 11.68
C THR A 450 -1.62 -5.57 11.45
N GLY A 451 -1.12 -4.59 10.70
CA GLY A 451 -1.94 -3.45 10.28
C GLY A 451 -3.06 -3.90 9.34
N ILE A 452 -2.67 -4.52 8.21
CA ILE A 452 -3.58 -5.04 7.18
C ILE A 452 -3.14 -6.45 6.77
N TYR A 453 -4.05 -7.41 6.82
CA TYR A 453 -3.86 -8.78 6.34
C TYR A 453 -4.81 -9.09 5.18
N LEU A 454 -4.28 -9.56 4.05
CA LEU A 454 -5.05 -9.88 2.84
C LEU A 454 -4.84 -11.33 2.38
N GLU A 455 -5.95 -12.06 2.18
CA GLU A 455 -6.02 -13.29 1.38
C GLU A 455 -6.98 -13.16 0.18
N ASP A 456 -7.64 -12.00 0.06
CA ASP A 456 -8.67 -11.73 -0.95
C ASP A 456 -8.09 -11.49 -2.36
N SER A 457 -8.82 -10.76 -3.20
CA SER A 457 -8.43 -10.58 -4.58
C SER A 457 -8.77 -9.17 -5.05
N ASN A 458 -7.78 -8.41 -5.54
CA ASN A 458 -7.96 -7.06 -6.07
C ASN A 458 -8.43 -6.00 -5.04
N THR A 459 -7.75 -5.90 -3.90
CA THR A 459 -7.93 -4.79 -2.96
C THR A 459 -6.95 -3.64 -3.27
N ILE A 460 -7.41 -2.40 -3.15
CA ILE A 460 -6.57 -1.20 -3.29
C ILE A 460 -6.28 -0.63 -1.92
N ILE A 461 -5.00 -0.58 -1.54
CA ILE A 461 -4.50 0.05 -0.33
C ILE A 461 -3.86 1.38 -0.71
N GLY A 462 -4.56 2.48 -0.44
CA GLY A 462 -4.10 3.85 -0.64
C GLY A 462 -4.52 4.45 -2.00
N GLY A 463 -3.79 5.46 -2.46
CA GLY A 463 -4.09 6.15 -3.72
C GLY A 463 -3.23 7.39 -3.97
N GLN A 464 -3.32 7.93 -5.18
CA GLN A 464 -2.48 9.04 -5.65
C GLN A 464 -2.74 10.38 -4.93
N ALA A 465 -3.99 10.61 -4.48
CA ALA A 465 -4.33 11.81 -3.73
C ALA A 465 -3.80 11.71 -2.30
N VAL A 466 -3.30 12.82 -1.73
CA VAL A 466 -2.80 12.86 -0.34
C VAL A 466 -3.86 12.37 0.67
N GLY A 467 -5.14 12.66 0.42
CA GLY A 467 -6.25 12.18 1.24
C GLY A 467 -6.45 10.66 1.22
N ASN A 468 -5.95 9.95 0.21
CA ASN A 468 -6.07 8.49 0.11
C ASN A 468 -4.96 7.77 0.90
N ARG A 469 -3.92 8.47 1.30
CA ARG A 469 -2.75 7.89 1.96
C ARG A 469 -3.13 7.26 3.29
N ASN A 470 -2.88 5.96 3.43
CA ASN A 470 -2.89 5.34 4.75
C ASN A 470 -1.56 5.60 5.46
N ILE A 471 -1.62 5.75 6.78
CA ILE A 471 -0.49 5.75 7.69
C ILE A 471 -0.51 4.41 8.42
N ILE A 472 0.42 3.51 8.08
CA ILE A 472 0.44 2.12 8.55
C ILE A 472 1.73 1.90 9.33
N SER A 473 1.64 2.01 10.65
CA SER A 473 2.82 2.21 11.52
C SER A 473 2.58 1.65 12.91
N GLY A 474 3.65 1.33 13.64
CA GLY A 474 3.55 0.82 15.01
C GLY A 474 3.14 -0.66 15.15
N ASN A 475 2.93 -1.40 14.06
CA ASN A 475 2.48 -2.80 14.09
C ASN A 475 3.67 -3.78 14.03
N THR A 476 3.47 -5.06 14.31
CA THR A 476 4.51 -6.08 14.03
C THR A 476 4.76 -6.17 12.53
N ILE A 477 3.69 -6.26 11.74
CA ILE A 477 3.72 -6.22 10.28
C ILE A 477 2.78 -5.12 9.82
N GLY A 478 3.26 -4.23 8.95
CA GLY A 478 2.41 -3.17 8.40
C GLY A 478 1.31 -3.75 7.50
N ILE A 479 1.73 -4.40 6.41
CA ILE A 479 0.84 -5.06 5.45
C ILE A 479 1.35 -6.48 5.19
N GLU A 480 0.50 -7.49 5.32
CA GLU A 480 0.75 -8.87 4.91
C GLU A 480 -0.21 -9.30 3.80
N ILE A 481 0.32 -9.87 2.72
CA ILE A 481 -0.43 -10.36 1.55
C ILE A 481 -0.13 -11.85 1.35
N SER A 482 -1.18 -12.67 1.46
CA SER A 482 -1.18 -14.13 1.38
C SER A 482 -2.09 -14.67 0.25
N GLU A 483 -2.54 -13.81 -0.65
CA GLU A 483 -3.55 -14.06 -1.70
C GLU A 483 -3.17 -15.20 -2.66
N SER A 484 -4.00 -16.24 -2.77
CA SER A 484 -3.76 -17.39 -3.66
C SER A 484 -4.44 -17.27 -5.04
N THR A 485 -5.18 -16.18 -5.29
CA THR A 485 -5.97 -16.03 -6.53
C THR A 485 -5.36 -14.99 -7.47
N SER A 486 -5.52 -15.18 -8.79
CA SER A 486 -4.74 -14.50 -9.84
C SER A 486 -5.04 -13.01 -10.07
N SER A 487 -5.94 -12.38 -9.31
CA SER A 487 -6.19 -10.93 -9.39
C SER A 487 -5.54 -10.24 -8.19
N GLY A 488 -4.32 -9.75 -8.36
CA GLY A 488 -3.52 -9.24 -7.25
C GLY A 488 -3.91 -7.83 -6.79
N SER A 489 -3.74 -7.60 -5.49
CA SER A 489 -3.97 -6.31 -4.84
C SER A 489 -2.91 -5.25 -5.16
N SER A 490 -3.28 -3.97 -5.03
CA SER A 490 -2.40 -2.82 -5.27
C SER A 490 -2.18 -2.01 -3.99
N VAL A 491 -0.92 -1.76 -3.64
CA VAL A 491 -0.51 -0.91 -2.52
C VAL A 491 0.13 0.35 -3.09
N ILE A 492 -0.52 1.51 -2.97
CA ILE A 492 -0.08 2.76 -3.61
C ILE A 492 -0.22 3.99 -2.71
N GLY A 493 0.73 4.91 -2.77
CA GLY A 493 0.62 6.23 -2.12
C GLY A 493 0.63 6.23 -0.59
N ASN A 494 1.09 5.16 0.06
CA ASN A 494 1.04 5.00 1.53
C ASN A 494 2.32 5.46 2.24
N TYR A 495 2.20 5.78 3.54
CA TYR A 495 3.35 5.85 4.46
C TYR A 495 3.35 4.63 5.37
N ILE A 496 4.46 3.89 5.37
CA ILE A 496 4.58 2.61 6.07
C ILE A 496 5.84 2.65 6.95
N GLY A 497 5.63 2.64 8.27
CA GLY A 497 6.69 2.76 9.29
C GLY A 497 7.05 4.21 9.68
N LEU A 498 6.25 5.19 9.23
CA LEU A 498 6.42 6.61 9.51
C LEU A 498 5.23 7.20 10.28
N ASN A 499 5.46 8.30 10.98
CA ASN A 499 4.38 9.11 11.53
C ASN A 499 3.57 9.81 10.42
N ALA A 500 2.43 10.42 10.76
CA ALA A 500 1.56 11.07 9.79
C ALA A 500 2.22 12.23 9.00
N SER A 501 3.24 12.88 9.58
CA SER A 501 4.02 13.91 8.89
C SER A 501 5.06 13.36 7.90
N GLY A 502 5.35 12.07 7.94
CA GLY A 502 6.34 11.41 7.07
C GLY A 502 7.81 11.66 7.45
N ILE A 503 8.09 12.56 8.39
CA ILE A 503 9.46 12.94 8.76
C ILE A 503 10.02 12.20 9.99
N GLY A 504 9.19 11.44 10.71
CA GLY A 504 9.61 10.67 11.89
C GLY A 504 9.29 9.19 11.74
N ALA A 505 10.21 8.32 12.15
CA ALA A 505 9.95 6.89 12.21
C ALA A 505 8.91 6.57 13.30
N LEU A 506 7.93 5.75 12.94
CA LEU A 506 6.97 5.14 13.85
C LEU A 506 6.92 3.65 13.48
N PRO A 507 7.94 2.89 13.91
CA PRO A 507 8.32 1.65 13.27
C PRO A 507 7.20 0.60 13.27
N ASN A 508 6.96 -0.06 12.13
CA ASN A 508 6.57 -1.46 12.19
C ASN A 508 7.82 -2.33 12.37
N ALA A 509 7.68 -3.64 12.63
CA ALA A 509 8.83 -4.54 12.49
C ALA A 509 9.17 -4.77 11.01
N THR A 510 8.19 -5.22 10.23
CA THR A 510 8.28 -5.31 8.76
C THR A 510 7.25 -4.38 8.13
N GLY A 511 7.63 -3.61 7.10
CA GLY A 511 6.72 -2.74 6.39
C GLY A 511 5.67 -3.52 5.59
N ILE A 512 6.11 -4.22 4.55
CA ILE A 512 5.27 -5.06 3.67
C ILE A 512 5.82 -6.49 3.61
N SER A 513 4.96 -7.48 3.76
CA SER A 513 5.25 -8.92 3.74
C SER A 513 4.41 -9.59 2.64
N LEU A 514 5.04 -10.05 1.56
CA LEU A 514 4.42 -10.90 0.54
C LEU A 514 4.77 -12.35 0.83
N LYS A 515 3.76 -13.21 1.00
CA LYS A 515 3.93 -14.61 1.42
C LYS A 515 4.13 -15.54 0.23
N SER A 516 4.54 -16.78 0.49
CA SER A 516 4.79 -17.76 -0.59
C SER A 516 3.56 -18.06 -1.45
N SER A 517 2.35 -17.87 -0.92
CA SER A 517 1.11 -18.03 -1.66
C SER A 517 0.75 -16.81 -2.52
N SER A 518 1.34 -15.64 -2.27
CA SER A 518 0.95 -14.40 -2.97
C SER A 518 1.29 -14.44 -4.44
N THR A 519 0.40 -13.87 -5.26
CA THR A 519 0.65 -13.70 -6.69
C THR A 519 0.10 -12.37 -7.22
N ASN A 520 0.73 -11.83 -8.28
CA ASN A 520 0.23 -10.67 -9.03
C ASN A 520 0.04 -9.35 -8.24
N SER A 521 0.56 -9.25 -7.02
CA SER A 521 0.45 -8.01 -6.23
C SER A 521 1.31 -6.88 -6.82
N THR A 522 0.78 -5.65 -6.78
CA THR A 522 1.48 -4.44 -7.21
C THR A 522 1.83 -3.57 -6.01
N ILE A 523 3.10 -3.30 -5.78
CA ILE A 523 3.58 -2.40 -4.73
C ILE A 523 4.17 -1.16 -5.39
N GLY A 524 3.46 -0.04 -5.25
CA GLY A 524 3.66 1.18 -6.01
C GLY A 524 2.96 1.08 -7.36
N GLY A 525 3.50 1.69 -8.42
CA GLY A 525 2.80 1.73 -9.70
C GLY A 525 3.58 2.49 -10.78
N ALA A 526 3.10 2.43 -12.02
CA ALA A 526 3.80 3.03 -13.15
C ALA A 526 3.70 4.57 -13.12
N ASN A 527 2.75 5.12 -12.37
CA ASN A 527 2.68 6.55 -12.11
C ASN A 527 3.61 6.89 -10.92
N PRO A 528 4.50 7.88 -11.02
CA PRO A 528 5.32 8.33 -9.89
C PRO A 528 4.53 8.70 -8.61
N MET A 529 3.25 9.03 -8.74
CA MET A 529 2.34 9.30 -7.61
C MET A 529 1.81 8.05 -6.90
N ASP A 530 1.98 6.86 -7.49
CA ASP A 530 1.62 5.58 -6.87
C ASP A 530 2.62 5.15 -5.79
N LYS A 531 3.75 5.86 -5.69
CA LYS A 531 4.85 5.61 -4.76
C LYS A 531 4.42 5.44 -3.31
N ASN A 532 4.84 4.33 -2.71
CA ASN A 532 4.83 4.20 -1.26
C ASN A 532 6.16 4.70 -0.67
N ILE A 533 6.07 5.24 0.54
CA ILE A 533 7.23 5.54 1.38
C ILE A 533 7.32 4.48 2.47
N ILE A 534 8.32 3.61 2.37
CA ILE A 534 8.46 2.39 3.18
C ILE A 534 9.77 2.49 3.97
N SER A 535 9.68 3.05 5.17
CA SER A 535 10.83 3.60 5.87
C SER A 535 10.63 3.52 7.38
N GLY A 536 11.74 3.56 8.13
CA GLY A 536 11.69 3.57 9.59
C GLY A 536 11.24 2.27 10.26
N ASN A 537 11.11 1.16 9.53
CA ASN A 537 10.75 -0.15 10.11
C ASN A 537 11.96 -0.77 10.83
N THR A 538 11.76 -1.56 11.89
CA THR A 538 12.88 -2.12 12.68
C THR A 538 13.65 -3.23 11.97
N SER A 539 13.02 -3.92 11.02
CA SER A 539 13.63 -5.01 10.25
C SER A 539 13.67 -4.65 8.76
N TYR A 540 12.64 -5.03 8.01
CA TYR A 540 12.62 -4.94 6.54
C TYR A 540 11.63 -3.87 6.08
N GLY A 541 11.97 -3.15 5.01
CA GLY A 541 10.98 -2.37 4.27
C GLY A 541 9.98 -3.29 3.59
N ILE A 542 10.45 -4.13 2.66
CA ILE A 542 9.66 -5.14 1.95
C ILE A 542 10.32 -6.51 2.09
N SER A 543 9.55 -7.53 2.45
CA SER A 543 9.93 -8.95 2.34
C SER A 543 9.04 -9.62 1.32
N ALA A 544 9.62 -10.12 0.23
CA ALA A 544 8.90 -10.65 -0.92
C ALA A 544 9.19 -12.15 -1.16
N LEU A 545 8.11 -12.94 -1.11
CA LEU A 545 8.01 -14.30 -1.63
C LEU A 545 6.84 -14.32 -2.63
N GLY A 546 6.52 -15.48 -3.21
CA GLY A 546 5.42 -15.60 -4.17
C GLY A 546 5.84 -15.14 -5.58
N THR A 547 4.89 -15.06 -6.51
CA THR A 547 5.20 -14.94 -7.95
C THR A 547 4.49 -13.81 -8.66
N SER A 548 5.02 -13.37 -9.80
CA SER A 548 4.40 -12.39 -10.70
C SER A 548 4.13 -11.02 -10.06
N HIS A 549 4.90 -10.64 -9.04
CA HIS A 549 4.74 -9.34 -8.38
C HIS A 549 5.31 -8.20 -9.23
N THR A 550 4.73 -7.00 -9.11
CA THR A 550 5.29 -5.77 -9.67
C THR A 550 5.60 -4.80 -8.53
N ILE A 551 6.88 -4.56 -8.26
CA ILE A 551 7.33 -3.63 -7.21
C ILE A 551 8.01 -2.45 -7.90
N GLN A 552 7.34 -1.30 -7.94
CA GLN A 552 7.85 -0.17 -8.72
C GLN A 552 7.57 1.21 -8.15
N ASN A 553 8.46 2.16 -8.44
CA ASN A 553 8.35 3.57 -8.02
C ASN A 553 8.28 3.82 -6.51
N ASN A 554 8.78 2.92 -5.66
CA ASN A 554 8.77 3.12 -4.20
C ASN A 554 10.01 3.87 -3.70
N PHE A 555 9.87 4.60 -2.59
CA PHE A 555 10.99 5.07 -1.78
C PHE A 555 11.14 4.19 -0.55
N ILE A 556 12.31 3.59 -0.39
CA ILE A 556 12.57 2.60 0.65
C ILE A 556 13.81 3.02 1.45
N GLY A 557 13.58 3.42 2.70
CA GLY A 557 14.61 3.97 3.59
C GLY A 557 14.82 5.49 3.49
N LEU A 558 13.94 6.21 2.77
CA LEU A 558 13.96 7.66 2.62
C LEU A 558 12.70 8.33 3.18
N ASN A 559 12.76 9.63 3.41
CA ASN A 559 11.59 10.47 3.67
C ASN A 559 10.74 10.65 2.38
N PRO A 560 9.50 11.16 2.49
CA PRO A 560 8.61 11.35 1.35
C PRO A 560 9.16 12.26 0.25
N GLU A 561 9.96 13.26 0.62
CA GLU A 561 10.59 14.19 -0.32
C GLU A 561 11.77 13.54 -1.07
N GLY A 562 12.27 12.39 -0.61
CA GLY A 562 13.44 11.72 -1.19
C GLY A 562 14.73 12.53 -0.99
N THR A 563 14.84 13.27 0.10
CA THR A 563 15.96 14.17 0.41
C THR A 563 16.77 13.73 1.64
N ALA A 564 16.22 12.87 2.48
CA ALA A 564 16.85 12.41 3.72
C ALA A 564 16.55 10.93 3.99
N VAL A 565 17.46 10.29 4.73
CA VAL A 565 17.33 8.87 5.13
C VAL A 565 16.44 8.72 6.35
N ILE A 566 15.46 7.81 6.26
CA ILE A 566 14.72 7.26 7.39
C ILE A 566 14.81 5.72 7.27
N LYS A 567 15.93 5.18 7.73
CA LYS A 567 16.35 3.81 7.47
C LYS A 567 15.39 2.74 7.98
N ASN A 568 15.25 1.64 7.23
CA ASN A 568 14.81 0.37 7.78
C ASN A 568 15.99 -0.32 8.49
N GLY A 569 15.74 -1.08 9.56
CA GLY A 569 16.78 -1.48 10.50
C GLY A 569 17.76 -2.56 10.01
N ILE A 570 17.33 -3.45 9.11
CA ILE A 570 18.15 -4.53 8.53
C ILE A 570 18.33 -4.33 7.02
N GLU A 571 17.25 -4.44 6.25
CA GLU A 571 17.28 -4.34 4.79
C GLU A 571 16.14 -3.47 4.25
N GLY A 572 16.37 -2.85 3.10
CA GLY A 572 15.30 -2.17 2.36
C GLY A 572 14.34 -3.19 1.75
N MET A 573 14.90 -4.14 1.00
CA MET A 573 14.13 -5.23 0.37
C MET A 573 14.80 -6.58 0.54
N ARG A 574 13.98 -7.61 0.79
CA ARG A 574 14.38 -9.01 0.83
C ARG A 574 13.55 -9.84 -0.15
N PHE A 575 14.22 -10.69 -0.92
CA PHE A 575 13.59 -11.66 -1.81
C PHE A 575 13.91 -13.09 -1.36
N SER A 576 12.93 -14.00 -1.38
CA SER A 576 13.16 -15.40 -1.00
C SER A 576 12.31 -16.41 -1.78
N GLY A 577 12.92 -17.53 -2.17
CA GLY A 577 12.26 -18.62 -2.89
C GLY A 577 12.03 -18.34 -4.38
N ALA A 578 11.11 -19.07 -5.01
CA ALA A 578 10.79 -18.88 -6.43
C ALA A 578 9.91 -17.64 -6.62
N LEU A 579 10.38 -16.66 -7.40
CA LEU A 579 9.69 -15.41 -7.68
C LEU A 579 9.42 -15.20 -9.17
N THR A 580 9.15 -16.27 -9.91
CA THR A 580 8.92 -16.26 -11.36
C THR A 580 8.00 -15.11 -11.79
N ASN A 581 8.39 -14.41 -12.87
CA ASN A 581 7.70 -13.24 -13.42
C ASN A 581 7.67 -12.00 -12.51
N THR A 582 8.37 -11.99 -11.37
CA THR A 582 8.44 -10.81 -10.51
C THR A 582 9.35 -9.75 -11.10
N LYS A 583 8.83 -8.53 -11.20
CA LYS A 583 9.50 -7.35 -11.75
C LYS A 583 9.68 -6.30 -10.67
N VAL A 584 10.91 -5.79 -10.54
CA VAL A 584 11.27 -4.78 -9.54
C VAL A 584 11.97 -3.64 -10.26
N SER A 585 11.33 -2.48 -10.36
CA SER A 585 11.86 -1.38 -11.18
C SER A 585 11.53 0.01 -10.69
N GLU A 586 12.35 1.01 -11.03
CA GLU A 586 12.08 2.43 -10.73
C GLU A 586 12.02 2.75 -9.23
N ASN A 587 12.48 1.86 -8.36
CA ASN A 587 12.53 2.10 -6.92
C ASN A 587 13.80 2.87 -6.54
N THR A 588 13.73 3.69 -5.48
CA THR A 588 14.90 4.25 -4.79
C THR A 588 15.06 3.58 -3.44
N ILE A 589 16.13 2.81 -3.25
CA ILE A 589 16.38 1.98 -2.06
C ILE A 589 17.72 2.39 -1.44
N SER A 590 17.67 3.12 -0.33
CA SER A 590 18.85 3.80 0.20
C SER A 590 18.83 3.93 1.72
N GLY A 591 20.03 3.94 2.30
CA GLY A 591 20.26 4.17 3.73
C GLY A 591 19.81 3.05 4.67
N ASN A 592 19.42 1.87 4.14
CA ASN A 592 18.90 0.78 4.97
C ASN A 592 20.01 0.02 5.69
N GLY A 593 19.67 -0.51 6.87
CA GLY A 593 20.57 -1.25 7.73
C GLY A 593 21.24 -0.42 8.83
N THR A 594 21.47 -1.06 9.98
CA THR A 594 22.07 -0.43 11.17
C THR A 594 23.45 -0.97 11.54
N VAL A 595 23.79 -2.17 11.07
CA VAL A 595 25.05 -2.87 11.37
C VAL A 595 25.74 -3.23 10.07
N ALA A 596 26.96 -2.72 9.83
CA ALA A 596 27.64 -2.82 8.54
C ALA A 596 27.75 -4.26 7.98
N ASN A 597 27.99 -5.27 8.82
CA ASN A 597 28.15 -6.66 8.38
C ASN A 597 26.81 -7.40 8.15
N GLN A 598 25.68 -6.77 8.47
CA GLN A 598 24.33 -7.33 8.30
C GLN A 598 23.46 -6.45 7.38
N ALA A 599 23.89 -5.23 7.11
CA ALA A 599 23.16 -4.24 6.35
C ALA A 599 23.26 -4.52 4.84
N ALA A 600 22.12 -4.51 4.18
CA ALA A 600 22.05 -4.42 2.74
C ALA A 600 20.86 -3.58 2.31
N ASN A 601 20.97 -2.86 1.20
CA ASN A 601 19.80 -2.22 0.62
C ASN A 601 18.85 -3.29 0.03
N VAL A 602 19.40 -4.29 -0.67
CA VAL A 602 18.65 -5.39 -1.25
C VAL A 602 19.34 -6.73 -0.98
N ASN A 603 18.58 -7.73 -0.51
CA ASN A 603 19.10 -9.08 -0.24
C ASN A 603 18.23 -10.17 -0.89
N PHE A 604 18.84 -11.01 -1.70
CA PHE A 604 18.24 -12.19 -2.32
C PHE A 604 18.71 -13.43 -1.57
N ILE A 605 17.78 -14.21 -1.02
CA ILE A 605 18.08 -15.40 -0.22
C ILE A 605 17.36 -16.59 -0.81
N ALA A 606 18.11 -17.50 -1.45
CA ALA A 606 17.54 -18.60 -2.23
C ALA A 606 16.48 -18.14 -3.23
N ALA A 607 16.63 -16.93 -3.77
CA ALA A 607 15.66 -16.31 -4.66
C ALA A 607 15.94 -16.71 -6.12
N THR A 608 14.88 -16.96 -6.89
CA THR A 608 15.00 -17.24 -8.34
C THR A 608 14.04 -16.43 -9.19
N ASP A 609 14.44 -16.19 -10.44
CA ASP A 609 13.61 -15.66 -11.51
C ASP A 609 13.09 -14.22 -11.28
N VAL A 610 13.82 -13.41 -10.50
CA VAL A 610 13.53 -11.98 -10.31
C VAL A 610 14.18 -11.15 -11.42
N HIS A 611 13.42 -10.24 -12.02
CA HIS A 611 13.94 -9.19 -12.89
C HIS A 611 14.01 -7.86 -12.12
N PHE A 612 15.21 -7.45 -11.73
CA PHE A 612 15.48 -6.25 -10.94
C PHE A 612 16.19 -5.21 -11.82
N PHE A 613 15.48 -4.18 -12.30
CA PHE A 613 15.97 -3.30 -13.38
C PHE A 613 15.57 -1.84 -13.20
N ASN A 614 16.35 -0.89 -13.71
CA ASN A 614 16.07 0.56 -13.63
C ASN A 614 15.80 1.08 -12.19
N ASN A 615 16.49 0.56 -11.16
CA ASN A 615 16.39 1.02 -9.78
C ASN A 615 17.60 1.89 -9.39
N ASN A 616 17.40 2.78 -8.42
CA ASN A 616 18.45 3.52 -7.74
C ASN A 616 18.75 2.86 -6.38
N VAL A 617 19.95 2.32 -6.20
CA VAL A 617 20.38 1.65 -4.98
C VAL A 617 21.55 2.41 -4.36
N GLY A 618 21.30 3.01 -3.20
CA GLY A 618 22.29 3.75 -2.41
C GLY A 618 22.42 5.24 -2.74
N THR A 619 21.60 5.79 -3.62
CA THR A 619 21.57 7.21 -3.99
C THR A 619 20.23 7.87 -3.65
N LEU A 620 20.15 9.20 -3.78
CA LEU A 620 18.86 9.90 -3.84
C LEU A 620 18.12 9.59 -5.16
N PRO A 621 16.85 9.97 -5.30
CA PRO A 621 16.04 9.67 -6.48
C PRO A 621 16.59 10.23 -7.80
N ASP A 622 17.47 11.24 -7.77
CA ASP A 622 18.17 11.76 -8.95
C ASP A 622 19.21 10.77 -9.53
N GLY A 623 19.56 9.74 -8.75
CA GLY A 623 20.57 8.74 -9.07
C GLY A 623 22.01 9.28 -9.15
N ASN A 624 22.24 10.54 -8.75
CA ASN A 624 23.55 11.19 -8.79
C ASN A 624 24.02 11.63 -7.41
N THR A 625 23.10 11.98 -6.51
CA THR A 625 23.46 12.40 -5.17
C THR A 625 23.74 11.18 -4.28
N ALA A 626 25.00 11.04 -3.87
CA ALA A 626 25.47 10.00 -2.97
C ALA A 626 24.86 10.12 -1.56
N LEU A 627 24.58 8.98 -0.94
CA LEU A 627 24.25 8.87 0.48
C LEU A 627 25.25 7.98 1.22
N VAL A 628 25.37 8.13 2.53
CA VAL A 628 26.13 7.19 3.34
C VAL A 628 25.31 5.92 3.52
N ASN A 629 25.70 4.83 2.86
CA ASN A 629 25.08 3.51 3.03
C ASN A 629 26.04 2.55 3.74
N LEU A 630 25.52 1.85 4.74
CA LEU A 630 26.25 0.79 5.45
C LEU A 630 26.03 -0.56 4.74
N GLY A 631 27.09 -1.37 4.72
CA GLY A 631 27.07 -2.71 4.16
C GLY A 631 27.16 -2.75 2.65
N ILE A 632 26.36 -3.64 2.04
CA ILE A 632 26.41 -3.98 0.62
C ILE A 632 25.16 -3.42 -0.09
N GLY A 633 25.28 -3.01 -1.35
CA GLY A 633 24.12 -2.59 -2.14
C GLY A 633 23.15 -3.73 -2.40
N ILE A 634 23.61 -4.74 -3.14
CA ILE A 634 22.83 -5.93 -3.51
C ILE A 634 23.60 -7.20 -3.14
N ILE A 635 22.93 -8.14 -2.45
CA ILE A 635 23.47 -9.46 -2.15
C ILE A 635 22.65 -10.53 -2.88
N LEU A 636 23.33 -11.43 -3.61
CA LEU A 636 22.77 -12.69 -4.10
C LEU A 636 23.33 -13.84 -3.27
N ASN A 637 22.51 -14.41 -2.38
CA ASN A 637 22.89 -15.48 -1.46
C ASN A 637 22.12 -16.77 -1.78
N GLY A 638 22.82 -17.78 -2.29
CA GLY A 638 22.22 -19.03 -2.79
C GLY A 638 21.13 -18.81 -3.84
N SER A 639 21.16 -17.68 -4.56
CA SER A 639 20.10 -17.19 -5.44
C SER A 639 20.50 -17.34 -6.90
N SER A 640 19.61 -17.91 -7.72
CA SER A 640 19.95 -18.35 -9.09
C SER A 640 18.91 -17.89 -10.11
N ASN A 641 19.29 -17.79 -11.38
CA ASN A 641 18.39 -17.38 -12.47
C ASN A 641 17.82 -15.95 -12.33
N ASN A 642 18.49 -15.06 -11.59
CA ASN A 642 18.04 -13.67 -11.45
C ASN A 642 18.68 -12.77 -12.51
N LYS A 643 17.96 -11.70 -12.89
CA LYS A 643 18.45 -10.68 -13.81
C LYS A 643 18.54 -9.34 -13.08
N ILE A 644 19.76 -8.88 -12.82
CA ILE A 644 20.07 -7.56 -12.27
C ILE A 644 20.40 -6.64 -13.44
N GLY A 645 19.50 -5.71 -13.73
CA GLY A 645 19.50 -4.87 -14.90
C GLY A 645 18.67 -5.51 -16.02
N GLY A 646 18.97 -5.19 -17.27
CA GLY A 646 18.17 -5.65 -18.40
C GLY A 646 18.97 -5.88 -19.67
N SER A 647 18.27 -6.14 -20.77
CA SER A 647 18.88 -6.38 -22.10
C SER A 647 19.07 -5.08 -22.90
N THR A 648 18.67 -3.94 -22.33
CA THR A 648 18.80 -2.62 -22.93
C THR A 648 19.39 -1.62 -21.93
N PRO A 649 20.06 -0.54 -22.38
CA PRO A 649 20.62 0.48 -21.50
C PRO A 649 19.63 1.11 -20.50
N ASN A 650 18.35 1.23 -20.88
CA ASN A 650 17.32 1.85 -20.03
C ASN A 650 16.87 0.95 -18.87
N GLU A 651 17.23 -0.34 -18.89
CA GLU A 651 16.94 -1.26 -17.81
C GLU A 651 18.10 -1.35 -16.79
N GLY A 652 19.20 -0.63 -17.02
CA GLY A 652 20.33 -0.60 -16.09
C GLY A 652 19.98 -0.01 -14.73
N ASN A 653 20.38 -0.68 -13.64
CA ASN A 653 20.28 -0.09 -12.30
C ASN A 653 21.46 0.86 -12.02
N ILE A 654 21.23 1.83 -11.15
CA ILE A 654 22.29 2.66 -10.53
C ILE A 654 22.62 2.07 -9.16
N ILE A 655 23.88 1.71 -8.91
CA ILE A 655 24.31 1.07 -7.67
C ILE A 655 25.58 1.76 -7.17
N GLY A 656 25.51 2.44 -6.02
CA GLY A 656 26.66 3.19 -5.52
C GLY A 656 26.55 3.67 -4.07
N SER A 657 27.64 4.25 -3.57
CA SER A 657 27.77 4.88 -2.25
C SER A 657 27.60 3.92 -1.05
N HIS A 658 27.99 2.65 -1.23
CA HIS A 658 28.08 1.68 -0.13
C HIS A 658 29.48 1.63 0.44
N ASN A 659 29.63 1.45 1.75
CA ASN A 659 30.95 1.37 2.38
C ASN A 659 31.68 0.02 2.14
N ILE A 660 31.00 -1.00 1.61
CA ILE A 660 31.60 -2.28 1.20
C ILE A 660 31.47 -2.46 -0.32
N ASN A 661 30.56 -3.31 -0.80
CA ASN A 661 30.47 -3.69 -2.22
C ASN A 661 29.19 -3.11 -2.84
N GLY A 662 29.24 -2.83 -4.15
CA GLY A 662 28.03 -2.56 -4.92
C GLY A 662 27.14 -3.81 -5.01
N LEU A 663 27.71 -4.91 -5.50
CA LEU A 663 27.02 -6.20 -5.64
C LEU A 663 27.90 -7.38 -5.18
N HIS A 664 27.32 -8.33 -4.44
CA HIS A 664 28.02 -9.52 -3.93
C HIS A 664 27.25 -10.80 -4.25
N ILE A 665 27.89 -11.74 -4.94
CA ILE A 665 27.34 -13.06 -5.31
C ILE A 665 28.01 -14.15 -4.48
N ILE A 666 27.22 -14.90 -3.70
CA ILE A 666 27.71 -15.89 -2.72
C ILE A 666 26.90 -17.18 -2.67
N ALA A 667 27.47 -18.18 -2.00
CA ALA A 667 26.81 -19.39 -1.53
C ALA A 667 26.11 -20.21 -2.63
N GLY A 668 26.72 -20.33 -3.82
CA GLY A 668 26.20 -21.15 -4.92
C GLY A 668 25.14 -20.44 -5.79
N SER A 669 25.11 -19.11 -5.75
CA SER A 669 24.26 -18.27 -6.60
C SER A 669 24.69 -18.37 -8.06
N SER A 670 23.92 -19.07 -8.89
CA SER A 670 24.34 -19.50 -10.22
C SER A 670 23.38 -19.04 -11.33
N ASN A 671 23.87 -18.97 -12.56
CA ASN A 671 23.07 -18.54 -13.73
C ASN A 671 22.39 -17.16 -13.55
N ASN A 672 23.00 -16.24 -12.81
CA ASN A 672 22.51 -14.87 -12.70
C ASN A 672 23.10 -14.00 -13.82
N THR A 673 22.32 -13.04 -14.30
CA THR A 673 22.74 -12.08 -15.32
C THR A 673 22.76 -10.67 -14.76
N ILE A 674 23.90 -10.01 -14.82
CA ILE A 674 24.14 -8.64 -14.40
C ILE A 674 24.42 -7.85 -15.68
N ASP A 675 23.43 -7.10 -16.16
CA ASP A 675 23.44 -6.51 -17.50
C ASP A 675 23.06 -5.02 -17.51
N TYR A 676 23.81 -4.20 -18.25
CA TYR A 676 23.61 -2.74 -18.42
C TYR A 676 23.61 -1.87 -17.14
N ASN A 677 24.05 -2.37 -15.99
CA ASN A 677 24.06 -1.59 -14.75
C ASN A 677 25.17 -0.53 -14.73
N LYS A 678 24.93 0.56 -14.01
CA LYS A 678 25.91 1.60 -13.67
C LYS A 678 26.28 1.44 -12.19
N ILE A 679 27.51 0.98 -11.96
CA ILE A 679 28.02 0.62 -10.63
C ILE A 679 29.17 1.54 -10.28
N GLY A 680 28.95 2.40 -9.28
CA GLY A 680 29.89 3.43 -8.84
C GLY A 680 29.90 4.70 -9.70
N VAL A 681 29.02 4.80 -10.69
CA VAL A 681 28.73 6.04 -11.45
C VAL A 681 27.23 6.35 -11.45
N GLY A 682 26.89 7.64 -11.45
CA GLY A 682 25.52 8.13 -11.43
C GLY A 682 24.76 7.92 -12.75
N THR A 683 23.52 8.43 -12.80
CA THR A 683 22.64 8.32 -13.99
C THR A 683 23.25 8.99 -15.23
N ASP A 684 24.06 10.03 -15.05
CA ASP A 684 24.81 10.69 -16.12
C ASP A 684 25.99 9.86 -16.68
N GLY A 685 26.35 8.76 -16.01
CA GLY A 685 27.51 7.92 -16.34
C GLY A 685 28.86 8.51 -15.93
N THR A 686 28.90 9.65 -15.25
CA THR A 686 30.13 10.38 -14.89
C THR A 686 30.21 10.79 -13.42
N THR A 687 29.09 11.05 -12.76
CA THR A 687 29.05 11.43 -11.35
C THR A 687 29.60 10.30 -10.50
N ASN A 688 30.58 10.61 -9.65
CA ASN A 688 31.22 9.62 -8.78
C ASN A 688 30.31 9.27 -7.59
N ILE A 689 29.83 8.03 -7.58
CA ILE A 689 29.09 7.41 -6.46
C ILE A 689 29.73 6.06 -6.09
N GLY A 690 31.06 5.98 -6.16
CA GLY A 690 31.83 4.75 -5.94
C GLY A 690 31.51 4.01 -4.65
N ASN A 691 31.70 2.68 -4.66
CA ASN A 691 31.61 1.86 -3.46
C ASN A 691 32.99 1.75 -2.78
N GLY A 692 33.00 1.55 -1.45
CA GLY A 692 34.21 1.55 -0.63
C GLY A 692 35.19 0.40 -0.92
N SER A 693 34.72 -0.68 -1.55
CA SER A 693 35.50 -1.86 -1.88
C SER A 693 35.29 -2.28 -3.35
N HIS A 694 34.40 -3.22 -3.65
CA HIS A 694 34.24 -3.74 -5.01
C HIS A 694 33.02 -3.16 -5.70
N GLY A 695 33.09 -2.98 -7.01
CA GLY A 695 31.88 -2.82 -7.83
C GLY A 695 31.06 -4.10 -7.76
N ILE A 696 31.66 -5.22 -8.19
CA ILE A 696 31.09 -6.57 -8.10
C ILE A 696 32.11 -7.51 -7.47
N VAL A 697 31.67 -8.38 -6.55
CA VAL A 697 32.49 -9.50 -6.06
C VAL A 697 31.70 -10.80 -6.12
N ILE A 698 32.35 -11.88 -6.57
CA ILE A 698 31.82 -13.24 -6.53
C ILE A 698 32.72 -14.09 -5.65
N SER A 699 32.14 -14.77 -4.66
CA SER A 699 32.90 -15.65 -3.76
C SER A 699 32.14 -16.94 -3.45
N GLY A 700 32.84 -18.07 -3.42
CA GLY A 700 32.24 -19.39 -3.24
C GLY A 700 31.93 -20.10 -4.58
N ASN A 701 31.34 -21.29 -4.48
CA ASN A 701 31.11 -22.21 -5.61
C ASN A 701 29.95 -21.77 -6.53
N ASN A 702 30.08 -20.62 -7.18
CA ASN A 702 29.06 -20.05 -8.07
C ASN A 702 29.38 -20.40 -9.54
N THR A 703 28.39 -20.80 -10.34
CA THR A 703 28.60 -21.15 -11.77
C THR A 703 27.69 -20.37 -12.71
N ASP A 704 28.13 -20.22 -13.97
CA ASP A 704 27.33 -19.73 -15.11
C ASP A 704 26.79 -18.29 -14.95
N ASN A 705 27.43 -17.47 -14.11
CA ASN A 705 27.03 -16.07 -13.94
C ASN A 705 27.59 -15.20 -15.08
N LYS A 706 26.79 -14.23 -15.53
CA LYS A 706 27.11 -13.33 -16.65
C LYS A 706 27.15 -11.89 -16.16
N ILE A 707 28.29 -11.23 -16.31
CA ILE A 707 28.48 -9.79 -16.06
C ILE A 707 28.71 -9.15 -17.42
N VAL A 708 27.72 -8.47 -17.98
CA VAL A 708 27.75 -7.97 -19.36
C VAL A 708 27.28 -6.53 -19.52
N ASN A 709 27.88 -5.76 -20.44
CA ASN A 709 27.49 -4.38 -20.79
C ASN A 709 27.38 -3.37 -19.62
N ASN A 710 27.95 -3.66 -18.45
CA ASN A 710 27.89 -2.77 -17.29
C ASN A 710 28.92 -1.64 -17.39
N THR A 711 28.65 -0.52 -16.73
CA THR A 711 29.64 0.52 -16.44
C THR A 711 30.05 0.39 -14.97
N ILE A 712 31.32 0.08 -14.69
CA ILE A 712 31.84 -0.19 -13.34
C ILE A 712 33.06 0.70 -13.08
N ALA A 713 32.88 1.74 -12.29
CA ALA A 713 33.94 2.72 -12.05
C ALA A 713 33.92 3.33 -10.65
N ASN A 714 35.01 4.00 -10.28
CA ASN A 714 35.19 4.69 -9.00
C ASN A 714 35.15 3.79 -7.74
N ASN A 715 35.29 2.48 -7.88
CA ASN A 715 35.39 1.56 -6.75
C ASN A 715 36.86 1.32 -6.39
N LYS A 716 37.13 0.59 -5.30
CA LYS A 716 38.50 0.13 -5.04
C LYS A 716 38.96 -0.85 -6.12
N LYS A 717 38.13 -1.85 -6.42
CA LYS A 717 38.29 -2.83 -7.51
C LYS A 717 37.01 -2.89 -8.35
N GLY A 718 37.13 -3.15 -9.65
CA GLY A 718 35.97 -3.27 -10.53
C GLY A 718 35.17 -4.55 -10.27
N VAL A 719 35.67 -5.68 -10.76
CA VAL A 719 35.12 -7.03 -10.57
C VAL A 719 36.16 -7.92 -9.91
N GLU A 720 35.81 -8.60 -8.82
CA GLU A 720 36.67 -9.61 -8.18
C GLU A 720 36.01 -10.99 -8.19
N LEU A 721 36.75 -12.01 -8.61
CA LEU A 721 36.40 -13.42 -8.38
C LEU A 721 37.32 -13.97 -7.28
N ASN A 722 36.74 -14.26 -6.12
CA ASN A 722 37.48 -14.59 -4.91
C ASN A 722 37.34 -16.09 -4.56
N PRO A 723 38.41 -16.90 -4.70
CA PRO A 723 38.35 -18.35 -4.48
C PRO A 723 38.43 -18.76 -3.00
N THR A 724 38.62 -17.83 -2.06
CA THR A 724 38.96 -18.12 -0.64
C THR A 724 37.97 -19.07 0.04
N ILE A 725 36.69 -19.00 -0.32
CA ILE A 725 35.61 -19.81 0.27
C ILE A 725 34.92 -20.71 -0.77
N GLY A 726 35.60 -20.99 -1.89
CA GLY A 726 35.11 -21.78 -3.01
C GLY A 726 35.36 -21.09 -4.35
N VAL A 727 35.49 -21.87 -5.42
CA VAL A 727 35.94 -21.41 -6.74
C VAL A 727 34.73 -21.13 -7.62
N ALA A 728 34.55 -19.87 -8.02
CA ALA A 728 33.58 -19.52 -9.05
C ALA A 728 34.09 -20.01 -10.40
N THR A 729 33.22 -20.59 -11.23
CA THR A 729 33.57 -21.12 -12.55
C THR A 729 32.55 -20.67 -13.59
N LYS A 730 32.93 -20.68 -14.87
CA LYS A 730 32.04 -20.29 -15.99
C LYS A 730 31.46 -18.88 -15.83
N VAL A 731 32.26 -17.96 -15.30
CA VAL A 731 31.85 -16.56 -15.10
C VAL A 731 32.23 -15.75 -16.33
N LYS A 732 31.22 -15.38 -17.12
CA LYS A 732 31.41 -14.57 -18.34
C LYS A 732 31.42 -13.09 -17.99
N ILE A 733 32.54 -12.41 -18.24
CA ILE A 733 32.69 -10.96 -18.08
C ILE A 733 32.89 -10.35 -19.47
N SER A 734 31.86 -9.74 -20.05
CA SER A 734 31.93 -9.34 -21.47
C SER A 734 31.34 -7.96 -21.75
N LYS A 735 32.03 -7.17 -22.58
CA LYS A 735 31.61 -5.80 -22.99
C LYS A 735 31.36 -4.81 -21.86
N ASN A 736 31.91 -5.03 -20.67
CA ASN A 736 31.80 -4.07 -19.56
C ASN A 736 32.77 -2.91 -19.77
N SER A 737 32.32 -1.69 -19.46
CA SER A 737 33.13 -0.49 -19.33
C SER A 737 33.64 -0.42 -17.89
N ILE A 738 34.91 -0.80 -17.65
CA ILE A 738 35.53 -0.85 -16.34
C ILE A 738 36.72 0.12 -16.30
N TYR A 739 36.66 1.14 -15.47
CA TYR A 739 37.67 2.21 -15.46
C TYR A 739 37.68 3.01 -14.16
N ASN A 740 38.70 3.85 -13.94
CA ASN A 740 38.85 4.70 -12.75
C ASN A 740 38.63 3.98 -11.39
N ASN A 741 38.87 2.67 -11.32
CA ASN A 741 38.95 1.95 -10.05
C ASN A 741 40.37 2.07 -9.50
N SER A 742 40.56 2.16 -8.19
CA SER A 742 41.87 2.47 -7.59
C SER A 742 42.91 1.34 -7.68
N VAL A 743 42.49 0.13 -8.05
CA VAL A 743 43.34 -1.07 -8.17
C VAL A 743 43.07 -1.72 -9.55
N LEU A 744 42.65 -2.99 -9.59
CA LEU A 744 42.41 -3.74 -10.82
C LEU A 744 40.96 -3.59 -11.29
N GLY A 745 40.79 -3.60 -12.61
CA GLY A 745 39.47 -3.61 -13.25
C GLY A 745 38.80 -4.97 -13.09
N ILE A 746 39.52 -6.05 -13.40
CA ILE A 746 39.13 -7.44 -13.14
C ILE A 746 40.25 -8.08 -12.33
N ASP A 747 39.91 -8.70 -11.21
CA ASP A 747 40.85 -9.36 -10.29
C ASP A 747 40.41 -10.81 -10.08
N LEU A 748 41.21 -11.75 -10.59
CA LEU A 748 41.03 -13.17 -10.35
C LEU A 748 42.04 -13.59 -9.28
N ILE A 749 41.67 -13.42 -8.00
CA ILE A 749 42.60 -13.69 -6.89
C ILE A 749 43.14 -15.12 -7.01
N GLY A 750 44.47 -15.25 -7.08
CA GLY A 750 45.15 -16.51 -7.34
C GLY A 750 46.14 -16.46 -8.52
N THR A 751 46.18 -15.37 -9.29
CA THR A 751 47.16 -15.18 -10.37
C THR A 751 48.50 -14.68 -9.83
N THR A 752 49.40 -15.59 -9.45
CA THR A 752 50.84 -15.31 -9.62
C THR A 752 51.23 -15.76 -11.03
N ALA A 753 51.44 -14.79 -11.93
CA ALA A 753 52.01 -14.93 -13.28
C ALA A 753 52.01 -16.36 -13.86
N ASN A 754 50.93 -16.72 -14.56
CA ASN A 754 50.72 -18.07 -15.10
C ASN A 754 51.75 -18.39 -16.20
N ASP A 755 52.82 -19.09 -15.81
CA ASP A 755 53.76 -19.78 -16.66
C ASP A 755 53.33 -21.23 -16.91
N VAL A 756 54.02 -21.93 -17.81
CA VAL A 756 53.62 -23.22 -18.41
C VAL A 756 53.45 -24.39 -17.41
N ASP A 757 53.77 -24.22 -16.12
CA ASP A 757 53.88 -25.31 -15.13
C ASP A 757 53.24 -25.03 -13.76
N ASP A 758 52.26 -24.11 -13.64
CA ASP A 758 51.55 -23.90 -12.37
C ASP A 758 50.56 -25.04 -12.04
N LEU A 759 50.40 -25.32 -10.74
CA LEU A 759 49.61 -26.44 -10.20
C LEU A 759 48.24 -26.01 -9.63
N ASP A 760 47.88 -24.74 -9.70
CA ASP A 760 46.70 -24.20 -9.01
C ASP A 760 45.51 -24.04 -9.97
N THR A 761 44.38 -24.69 -9.69
CA THR A 761 43.17 -24.50 -10.52
C THR A 761 42.46 -23.17 -10.18
N GLY A 762 42.90 -22.07 -10.80
CA GLY A 762 42.29 -20.75 -10.67
C GLY A 762 40.83 -20.66 -11.17
N VAL A 763 40.13 -19.57 -10.82
CA VAL A 763 38.70 -19.31 -11.11
C VAL A 763 38.30 -19.31 -12.59
N ASN A 764 39.26 -19.25 -13.51
CA ASN A 764 39.04 -19.30 -14.95
C ASN A 764 39.74 -20.50 -15.62
N ASN A 765 40.05 -21.56 -14.84
CA ASN A 765 40.70 -22.77 -15.31
C ASN A 765 42.04 -22.53 -16.05
N LEU A 766 42.88 -21.63 -15.51
CA LEU A 766 44.21 -21.31 -16.07
C LEU A 766 44.16 -20.69 -17.48
N GLN A 767 43.06 -20.03 -17.84
CA GLN A 767 43.02 -19.24 -19.07
C GLN A 767 43.83 -17.95 -18.90
N ASN A 768 44.79 -17.73 -19.79
CA ASN A 768 45.60 -16.54 -19.83
C ASN A 768 44.87 -15.34 -20.45
N SER A 769 45.27 -14.13 -20.04
CA SER A 769 44.84 -12.89 -20.69
C SER A 769 45.49 -12.73 -22.07
N PRO A 770 44.82 -12.11 -23.05
CA PRO A 770 45.45 -11.76 -24.32
C PRO A 770 46.66 -10.84 -24.14
N GLU A 771 47.75 -11.14 -24.82
CA GLU A 771 48.94 -10.29 -24.89
C GLU A 771 48.95 -9.54 -26.23
N ILE A 772 48.87 -8.21 -26.18
CA ILE A 772 48.90 -7.38 -27.39
C ILE A 772 50.35 -6.98 -27.65
N SER A 773 50.90 -7.45 -28.77
CA SER A 773 52.31 -7.25 -29.16
C SER A 773 52.52 -6.08 -30.12
N ALA A 774 51.50 -5.67 -30.88
CA ALA A 774 51.56 -4.49 -31.74
C ALA A 774 50.19 -3.83 -31.92
N ILE A 775 50.19 -2.49 -31.96
CA ILE A 775 49.03 -1.65 -32.29
C ILE A 775 49.45 -0.71 -33.42
N ASN A 776 48.82 -0.82 -34.59
CA ASN A 776 49.12 -0.05 -35.79
C ASN A 776 47.88 0.74 -36.23
N TYR A 777 47.92 2.06 -36.09
CA TYR A 777 46.81 2.93 -36.45
C TYR A 777 46.75 3.13 -37.96
N LEU A 778 45.70 2.61 -38.61
CA LEU A 778 45.54 2.66 -40.06
C LEU A 778 44.77 3.91 -40.55
N GLY A 779 44.42 4.82 -39.64
CA GLY A 779 43.69 6.06 -39.89
C GLY A 779 42.75 6.42 -38.73
N ASN A 780 41.83 7.38 -38.94
CA ASN A 780 40.92 7.88 -37.87
C ASN A 780 39.78 6.91 -37.52
N VAL A 781 39.66 5.77 -38.20
CA VAL A 781 38.50 4.85 -38.09
C VAL A 781 38.86 3.38 -37.89
N SER A 782 40.15 3.02 -37.97
CA SER A 782 40.58 1.63 -37.84
C SER A 782 41.97 1.50 -37.22
N VAL A 783 42.17 0.40 -36.50
CA VAL A 783 43.44 0.01 -35.88
C VAL A 783 43.70 -1.46 -36.13
N GLU A 784 44.91 -1.79 -36.51
CA GLU A 784 45.39 -3.17 -36.63
C GLU A 784 46.07 -3.58 -35.32
N VAL A 785 45.64 -4.69 -34.75
CA VAL A 785 46.14 -5.22 -33.48
C VAL A 785 46.70 -6.61 -33.70
N THR A 786 47.98 -6.80 -33.37
CA THR A 786 48.60 -8.12 -33.29
C THR A 786 48.60 -8.59 -31.84
N TYR A 787 48.10 -9.79 -31.61
CA TYR A 787 47.93 -10.35 -30.27
C TYR A 787 48.07 -11.88 -30.27
N ASN A 788 48.35 -12.44 -29.10
CA ASN A 788 48.37 -13.87 -28.83
C ASN A 788 47.59 -14.13 -27.53
N VAL A 789 46.93 -15.28 -27.40
CA VAL A 789 46.39 -15.73 -26.11
C VAL A 789 47.14 -17.00 -25.73
N PRO A 790 48.13 -16.93 -24.81
CA PRO A 790 49.00 -18.06 -24.49
C PRO A 790 48.30 -19.12 -23.60
N SER A 791 47.02 -19.42 -23.86
CA SER A 791 46.22 -20.40 -23.12
C SER A 791 46.33 -21.77 -23.77
N ALA A 792 46.69 -22.79 -22.97
CA ALA A 792 46.71 -24.17 -23.45
C ALA A 792 45.29 -24.64 -23.83
N VAL A 793 45.18 -25.43 -24.90
CA VAL A 793 43.91 -26.03 -25.35
C VAL A 793 43.28 -26.99 -24.34
N THR A 794 44.05 -27.44 -23.34
CA THR A 794 43.58 -28.25 -22.21
C THR A 794 42.91 -27.42 -21.12
N ASN A 795 43.28 -26.14 -21.04
CA ASN A 795 42.87 -25.22 -19.97
C ASN A 795 41.70 -24.33 -20.42
N SER A 796 41.59 -24.06 -21.72
CA SER A 796 40.53 -23.22 -22.27
C SER A 796 39.82 -23.92 -23.42
N ALA A 797 38.48 -23.85 -23.44
CA ALA A 797 37.68 -24.38 -24.53
C ALA A 797 37.67 -23.39 -25.72
N TYR A 798 38.30 -23.79 -26.82
CA TYR A 798 38.39 -23.00 -28.05
C TYR A 798 37.17 -23.21 -28.97
N PRO A 799 36.82 -22.22 -29.82
CA PRO A 799 37.41 -20.89 -29.95
C PRO A 799 37.20 -19.95 -28.75
N LEU A 800 38.22 -19.13 -28.46
CA LEU A 800 38.12 -18.03 -27.49
C LEU A 800 37.50 -16.81 -28.17
N THR A 801 36.63 -16.10 -27.45
CA THR A 801 36.21 -14.74 -27.81
C THR A 801 37.16 -13.74 -27.17
N VAL A 802 37.88 -12.97 -27.99
CA VAL A 802 38.79 -11.92 -27.52
C VAL A 802 38.13 -10.57 -27.71
N GLU A 803 37.92 -9.83 -26.62
CA GLU A 803 37.27 -8.52 -26.63
C GLU A 803 38.30 -7.41 -26.39
N PHE A 804 38.31 -6.38 -27.25
CA PHE A 804 39.26 -5.28 -27.21
C PHE A 804 38.63 -4.01 -26.66
N PHE A 805 39.38 -3.30 -25.80
CA PHE A 805 38.92 -2.12 -25.10
C PHE A 805 39.96 -1.00 -25.14
N GLY A 806 39.49 0.24 -25.25
CA GLY A 806 40.29 1.41 -24.90
C GLY A 806 40.66 1.37 -23.42
N SER A 807 41.94 1.55 -23.11
CA SER A 807 42.43 1.41 -21.75
C SER A 807 42.40 2.72 -20.96
N ASP A 808 42.00 2.63 -19.69
CA ASP A 808 42.26 3.62 -18.66
C ASP A 808 43.08 2.96 -17.55
N ASN A 809 44.36 3.28 -17.45
CA ASN A 809 45.29 2.71 -16.47
C ASN A 809 45.26 1.17 -16.40
N GLY A 810 45.25 0.49 -17.56
CA GLY A 810 45.22 -0.98 -17.63
C GLY A 810 43.83 -1.59 -17.48
N GLN A 811 42.77 -0.79 -17.35
CA GLN A 811 41.38 -1.25 -17.26
C GLN A 811 40.64 -0.96 -18.58
N GLY A 812 39.68 -1.80 -18.96
CA GLY A 812 38.92 -1.63 -20.22
C GLY A 812 37.79 -0.61 -20.12
N LYS A 813 38.07 0.67 -20.39
CA LYS A 813 37.09 1.77 -20.32
C LYS A 813 36.03 1.72 -21.41
N LYS A 814 36.40 1.42 -22.67
CA LYS A 814 35.43 1.48 -23.78
C LYS A 814 35.61 0.32 -24.74
N TYR A 815 34.55 -0.45 -24.93
CA TYR A 815 34.52 -1.56 -25.89
C TYR A 815 34.74 -1.06 -27.32
N ILE A 816 35.62 -1.74 -28.06
CA ILE A 816 35.95 -1.44 -29.46
C ILE A 816 35.31 -2.48 -30.37
N SER A 817 35.76 -3.73 -30.27
CA SER A 817 35.30 -4.85 -31.09
C SER A 817 35.71 -6.18 -30.44
N SER A 818 35.31 -7.30 -31.05
CA SER A 818 35.68 -8.65 -30.65
C SER A 818 36.25 -9.42 -31.84
N ASP A 819 37.09 -10.41 -31.56
CA ASP A 819 37.61 -11.37 -32.54
C ASP A 819 37.46 -12.81 -32.03
N ILE A 820 37.39 -13.77 -32.95
CA ILE A 820 37.29 -15.20 -32.66
C ILE A 820 38.67 -15.84 -32.83
N TYR A 821 39.23 -16.34 -31.73
CA TYR A 821 40.57 -16.90 -31.67
C TYR A 821 40.50 -18.42 -31.58
N THR A 822 40.84 -19.11 -32.67
CA THR A 822 40.53 -20.55 -32.84
C THR A 822 41.60 -21.49 -32.31
N LEU A 823 42.87 -21.08 -32.30
CA LEU A 823 44.02 -21.88 -31.84
C LEU A 823 45.13 -20.93 -31.34
N PRO A 824 46.02 -21.38 -30.43
CA PRO A 824 47.20 -20.61 -29.99
C PRO A 824 48.12 -20.17 -31.13
N GLY A 825 48.74 -19.00 -31.00
CA GLY A 825 49.64 -18.38 -31.99
C GLY A 825 49.33 -16.89 -32.24
N ASP A 826 50.30 -16.16 -32.80
CA ASP A 826 50.11 -14.75 -33.14
C ASP A 826 49.00 -14.57 -34.18
N LYS A 827 48.10 -13.62 -33.92
CA LYS A 827 47.03 -13.23 -34.83
C LYS A 827 46.99 -11.72 -34.98
N THR A 828 46.83 -11.25 -36.22
CA THR A 828 46.60 -9.84 -36.53
C THR A 828 45.16 -9.63 -36.98
N VAL A 829 44.48 -8.65 -36.38
CA VAL A 829 43.09 -8.29 -36.68
C VAL A 829 42.96 -6.79 -36.90
N THR A 830 42.14 -6.39 -37.86
CA THR A 830 41.76 -4.98 -38.04
C THR A 830 40.46 -4.69 -37.29
N LEU A 831 40.53 -3.80 -36.32
CA LEU A 831 39.41 -3.35 -35.49
C LEU A 831 38.88 -2.02 -36.02
N SER A 832 37.56 -1.89 -36.11
CA SER A 832 36.89 -0.62 -36.41
C SER A 832 36.71 0.19 -35.13
N LEU A 833 37.07 1.47 -35.16
CA LEU A 833 36.98 2.37 -34.02
C LEU A 833 35.57 3.03 -33.95
N PRO A 834 34.93 3.13 -32.77
CA PRO A 834 33.63 3.79 -32.61
C PRO A 834 33.62 5.27 -33.00
N ASN A 835 32.47 5.81 -33.44
CA ASN A 835 32.29 7.21 -33.91
C ASN A 835 32.52 8.33 -32.85
N SER A 836 33.00 8.01 -31.66
CA SER A 836 33.30 8.93 -30.54
C SER A 836 34.68 8.66 -29.94
N PHE A 837 35.62 8.24 -30.79
CA PHE A 837 36.97 7.83 -30.40
C PHE A 837 37.90 9.05 -30.40
N GLU A 838 38.24 9.57 -29.22
CA GLU A 838 39.29 10.59 -29.05
C GLU A 838 40.67 9.93 -28.94
N GLN A 839 41.61 10.25 -29.84
CA GLN A 839 42.91 9.58 -29.96
C GLN A 839 43.71 9.46 -28.63
N ASN A 840 43.48 10.36 -27.66
CA ASN A 840 44.16 10.35 -26.36
C ASN A 840 43.61 9.32 -25.35
N ASP A 841 42.37 8.85 -25.52
CA ASP A 841 41.71 7.86 -24.65
C ASP A 841 42.14 6.40 -24.97
N TYR A 842 42.94 6.16 -26.03
CA TYR A 842 43.16 4.81 -26.58
C TYR A 842 44.60 4.48 -26.99
N ASN A 843 45.61 5.28 -26.60
CA ASN A 843 47.02 4.95 -26.87
C ASN A 843 47.42 3.55 -26.37
N ASN A 844 46.66 2.99 -25.43
CA ASN A 844 46.73 1.60 -24.98
C ASN A 844 45.38 0.91 -25.21
N ILE A 845 45.41 -0.24 -25.87
CA ILE A 845 44.28 -1.16 -26.00
C ILE A 845 44.54 -2.31 -25.05
N VAL A 846 43.57 -2.66 -24.20
CA VAL A 846 43.63 -3.91 -23.40
C VAL A 846 42.59 -4.89 -23.93
N ALA A 847 42.76 -6.17 -23.62
CA ALA A 847 41.82 -7.18 -24.06
C ALA A 847 41.57 -8.23 -22.98
N THR A 848 40.42 -8.90 -23.07
CA THR A 848 40.07 -10.08 -22.31
C THR A 848 39.86 -11.25 -23.25
N ALA A 849 40.08 -12.48 -22.78
CA ALA A 849 39.70 -13.70 -23.48
C ALA A 849 38.55 -14.36 -22.72
N THR A 850 37.60 -14.95 -23.44
CA THR A 850 36.52 -15.78 -22.88
C THR A 850 36.43 -17.10 -23.63
N ASP A 851 36.53 -18.24 -22.96
CA ASP A 851 36.37 -19.57 -23.58
C ASP A 851 34.90 -19.90 -23.91
N GLU A 852 34.69 -21.00 -24.64
CA GLU A 852 33.35 -21.51 -24.95
C GLU A 852 32.54 -21.93 -23.71
N ASN A 853 33.21 -22.24 -22.61
CA ASN A 853 32.55 -22.55 -21.33
C ASN A 853 32.15 -21.29 -20.55
N GLY A 854 32.54 -20.10 -21.02
CA GLY A 854 32.22 -18.81 -20.43
C GLY A 854 33.20 -18.32 -19.35
N ASN A 855 34.38 -18.91 -19.20
CA ASN A 855 35.43 -18.40 -18.30
C ASN A 855 36.15 -17.19 -18.93
N THR A 856 36.20 -16.06 -18.23
CA THR A 856 36.90 -14.85 -18.69
C THR A 856 38.20 -14.59 -17.92
N SER A 857 39.25 -14.11 -18.61
CA SER A 857 40.52 -13.67 -18.01
C SER A 857 40.51 -12.20 -17.54
N GLU A 858 41.49 -11.78 -16.74
CA GLU A 858 41.74 -10.35 -16.49
C GLU A 858 42.04 -9.57 -17.78
N PHE A 859 42.09 -8.24 -17.66
CA PHE A 859 42.63 -7.40 -18.74
C PHE A 859 44.12 -7.70 -18.93
N GLY A 860 44.46 -8.11 -20.16
CA GLY A 860 45.84 -8.31 -20.56
C GLY A 860 46.64 -7.00 -20.66
N THR A 861 47.96 -7.14 -20.66
CA THR A 861 48.85 -6.00 -20.81
C THR A 861 48.96 -5.56 -22.27
N SER A 862 49.23 -4.28 -22.48
CA SER A 862 49.58 -3.75 -23.80
C SER A 862 50.91 -3.04 -23.76
N VAL A 863 51.68 -3.24 -24.83
CA VAL A 863 52.89 -2.48 -25.09
C VAL A 863 52.56 -1.21 -25.87
N ASN A 864 52.93 -0.06 -25.30
CA ASN A 864 52.96 1.22 -26.00
C ASN A 864 53.99 1.15 -27.15
N TYR A 865 53.55 0.89 -28.38
CA TYR A 865 54.37 1.21 -29.55
C TYR A 865 54.05 2.64 -30.00
N SER A 866 54.69 3.60 -29.33
CA SER A 866 54.78 4.98 -29.80
C SER A 866 56.01 5.14 -30.70
N LEU A 867 55.77 5.75 -31.88
CA LEU A 867 56.71 6.14 -32.94
C LEU A 867 57.07 5.07 -33.97
N GLY A 868 56.07 4.35 -34.47
CA GLY A 868 56.05 4.15 -35.92
C GLY A 868 55.97 5.54 -36.56
N ILE A 869 57.13 6.10 -36.95
CA ILE A 869 57.14 7.18 -37.93
C ILE A 869 56.33 6.59 -39.09
N SER A 870 55.12 7.11 -39.35
CA SER A 870 54.43 6.82 -40.60
C SER A 870 55.50 6.84 -41.66
N PRO A 871 55.71 5.78 -42.47
CA PRO A 871 56.70 5.87 -43.52
C PRO A 871 56.27 7.10 -44.30
N ILE A 872 57.07 8.16 -44.20
CA ILE A 872 57.07 9.18 -45.21
C ILE A 872 57.39 8.32 -46.41
N VAL A 873 56.35 8.00 -47.21
CA VAL A 873 56.56 7.70 -48.60
C VAL A 873 57.37 8.90 -49.03
N SER A 874 58.69 8.72 -49.11
CA SER A 874 59.56 9.72 -49.66
C SER A 874 59.10 9.81 -51.09
N ASN A 875 58.16 10.72 -51.35
CA ASN A 875 57.96 11.29 -52.67
C ASN A 875 59.29 11.95 -52.96
N SER A 876 60.23 11.17 -53.49
CA SER A 876 61.56 11.63 -53.86
C SER A 876 61.38 12.55 -55.06
N LEU A 877 60.98 13.80 -54.79
CA LEU A 877 60.94 14.88 -55.76
C LEU A 877 62.36 15.05 -56.28
N LYS A 878 62.59 14.71 -57.55
CA LYS A 878 63.89 14.92 -58.19
C LYS A 878 63.90 16.32 -58.81
N ILE A 879 64.86 17.14 -58.38
CA ILE A 879 65.07 18.48 -58.94
C ILE A 879 66.37 18.49 -59.73
N PHE A 880 66.28 18.78 -61.02
CA PHE A 880 67.44 18.81 -61.91
C PHE A 880 67.25 19.81 -63.07
N PRO A 881 68.34 20.36 -63.63
CA PRO A 881 69.72 20.26 -63.13
C PRO A 881 69.88 21.05 -61.83
N ASN A 882 70.71 20.54 -60.91
CA ASN A 882 71.11 21.24 -59.69
C ASN A 882 72.61 20.97 -59.46
N PRO A 883 73.51 21.93 -59.73
CA PRO A 883 73.26 23.35 -59.99
C PRO A 883 72.52 23.67 -61.30
N THR A 884 71.74 24.76 -61.32
CA THR A 884 70.94 25.25 -62.47
C THR A 884 71.44 26.60 -62.98
N ARG A 885 71.17 26.92 -64.26
CA ARG A 885 71.40 28.25 -64.85
C ARG A 885 70.10 28.99 -65.11
N ASP A 886 69.16 28.43 -65.88
CA ASP A 886 67.97 29.18 -66.29
C ASP A 886 66.67 28.49 -65.90
N ILE A 887 66.63 27.17 -65.89
CA ILE A 887 65.41 26.38 -65.66
C ILE A 887 65.73 25.20 -64.74
N ILE A 888 64.81 24.92 -63.82
CA ILE A 888 64.77 23.68 -63.05
C ILE A 888 63.55 22.85 -63.46
N THR A 889 63.72 21.53 -63.47
CA THR A 889 62.65 20.55 -63.61
C THR A 889 62.41 19.89 -62.26
N ILE A 890 61.14 19.77 -61.88
CA ILE A 890 60.69 19.11 -60.66
C ILE A 890 59.87 17.91 -61.10
N GLN A 891 60.40 16.70 -60.86
CA GLN A 891 59.71 15.46 -61.18
C GLN A 891 59.04 14.92 -59.91
N SER A 892 57.71 14.95 -59.88
CA SER A 892 56.88 14.26 -58.90
C SER A 892 56.30 12.96 -59.51
N ASN A 893 55.71 12.10 -58.67
CA ASN A 893 55.10 10.84 -59.11
C ASN A 893 53.70 11.02 -59.72
N ALA A 894 53.17 12.25 -59.76
CA ALA A 894 51.85 12.59 -60.27
C ALA A 894 51.92 13.80 -61.23
N ASN A 895 51.22 13.77 -62.36
CA ASN A 895 51.11 14.92 -63.27
C ASN A 895 50.13 15.96 -62.69
N GLU A 896 50.53 16.65 -61.61
CA GLU A 896 49.74 17.66 -60.90
C GLU A 896 50.36 19.07 -61.01
N THR A 897 49.59 20.13 -60.73
CA THR A 897 50.12 21.50 -60.74
C THR A 897 50.69 21.87 -59.38
N LEU A 898 52.00 22.07 -59.30
CA LEU A 898 52.69 22.40 -58.05
C LEU A 898 52.73 23.91 -57.80
N THR A 899 52.57 24.33 -56.54
CA THR A 899 52.85 25.70 -56.12
C THR A 899 54.25 25.77 -55.53
N ILE A 900 55.13 26.57 -56.12
CA ILE A 900 56.55 26.63 -55.75
C ILE A 900 56.88 28.04 -55.28
N ASP A 901 57.30 28.14 -54.01
CA ASP A 901 57.88 29.33 -53.41
C ASP A 901 59.41 29.18 -53.35
N VAL A 902 60.15 30.17 -53.83
CA VAL A 902 61.62 30.21 -53.79
C VAL A 902 62.07 31.26 -52.80
N PHE A 903 62.94 30.86 -51.88
CA PHE A 903 63.49 31.70 -50.83
C PHE A 903 65.00 31.87 -51.01
N ASP A 904 65.51 33.07 -50.79
CA ASP A 904 66.95 33.30 -50.64
C ASP A 904 67.48 32.75 -49.30
N VAL A 905 68.80 32.77 -49.10
CA VAL A 905 69.43 32.30 -47.85
C VAL A 905 69.02 33.09 -46.60
N TYR A 906 68.41 34.27 -46.76
CA TYR A 906 67.90 35.10 -45.68
C TYR A 906 66.41 34.83 -45.40
N GLY A 907 65.79 33.86 -46.10
CA GLY A 907 64.40 33.45 -45.91
C GLY A 907 63.38 34.39 -46.57
N ARG A 908 63.80 35.29 -47.46
CA ARG A 908 62.87 36.16 -48.22
C ARG A 908 62.36 35.42 -49.45
N ASN A 909 61.05 35.45 -49.68
CA ASN A 909 60.44 34.88 -50.88
C ASN A 909 60.80 35.76 -52.09
N VAL A 910 61.59 35.21 -53.01
CA VAL A 910 62.11 35.92 -54.19
C VAL A 910 61.39 35.52 -55.48
N LEU A 911 60.63 34.42 -55.46
CA LEU A 911 59.85 33.97 -56.62
C LEU A 911 58.72 33.04 -56.15
N ASN A 912 57.48 33.34 -56.54
CA ASN A 912 56.33 32.45 -56.35
C ASN A 912 55.76 32.11 -57.73
N LYS A 913 55.54 30.82 -57.99
CA LYS A 913 54.88 30.39 -59.24
C LYS A 913 54.11 29.09 -59.07
N LYS A 914 52.97 29.02 -59.74
CA LYS A 914 52.29 27.74 -60.02
C LYS A 914 52.81 27.18 -61.34
N SER A 915 53.32 25.95 -61.33
CA SER A 915 53.85 25.29 -62.52
C SER A 915 53.63 23.79 -62.44
N ALA A 916 53.42 23.16 -63.60
CA ALA A 916 53.27 21.71 -63.68
C ALA A 916 54.59 21.03 -63.31
N ASN A 917 55.66 21.18 -64.10
CA ASN A 917 56.88 20.37 -63.94
C ASN A 917 58.21 21.14 -64.11
N THR A 918 58.20 22.42 -64.51
CA THR A 918 59.42 23.22 -64.73
C THR A 918 59.29 24.66 -64.24
N MET A 919 60.38 25.28 -63.79
CA MET A 919 60.40 26.66 -63.32
C MET A 919 61.61 27.40 -63.90
N ASN A 920 61.36 28.58 -64.48
CA ASN A 920 62.41 29.49 -64.92
C ASN A 920 62.92 30.30 -63.72
N VAL A 921 64.23 30.23 -63.49
CA VAL A 921 64.98 30.89 -62.40
C VAL A 921 66.08 31.81 -62.94
N SER A 922 66.07 32.16 -64.23
CA SER A 922 67.10 33.00 -64.86
C SER A 922 67.17 34.41 -64.29
N SER A 923 66.07 34.91 -63.71
CA SER A 923 66.01 36.20 -63.04
C SER A 923 66.67 36.24 -61.67
N LEU A 924 67.04 35.08 -61.10
CA LEU A 924 67.71 34.99 -59.80
C LEU A 924 69.22 35.17 -59.95
N ALA A 925 69.85 35.90 -59.03
CA ALA A 925 71.31 36.01 -58.97
C ALA A 925 71.95 34.65 -58.58
N SER A 926 73.20 34.43 -58.97
CA SER A 926 73.96 33.23 -58.59
C SER A 926 74.01 33.08 -57.06
N GLY A 927 73.66 31.91 -56.54
CA GLY A 927 73.51 31.70 -55.11
C GLY A 927 72.74 30.43 -54.75
N VAL A 928 72.57 30.20 -53.45
CA VAL A 928 71.79 29.08 -52.91
C VAL A 928 70.36 29.54 -52.63
N TYR A 929 69.38 28.75 -53.05
CA TYR A 929 67.96 29.01 -52.80
C TYR A 929 67.27 27.80 -52.20
N LEU A 930 66.25 28.05 -51.38
CA LEU A 930 65.36 27.05 -50.80
C LEU A 930 64.01 27.11 -51.50
N LEU A 931 63.55 25.99 -52.03
CA LEU A 931 62.21 25.84 -52.60
C LEU A 931 61.30 25.24 -51.55
N LYS A 932 60.09 25.78 -51.45
CA LYS A 932 58.96 25.17 -50.76
C LYS A 932 57.92 24.83 -51.82
N ILE A 933 57.73 23.54 -52.04
CA ILE A 933 56.87 22.98 -53.08
C ILE A 933 55.62 22.45 -52.38
N LYS A 934 54.45 22.90 -52.80
CA LYS A 934 53.15 22.46 -52.30
C LYS A 934 52.40 21.71 -53.39
N ASP A 935 51.94 20.51 -53.08
CA ASP A 935 51.01 19.75 -53.94
C ASP A 935 49.56 20.24 -53.76
N GLU A 936 48.65 19.75 -54.62
CA GLU A 936 47.23 20.14 -54.59
C GLU A 936 46.48 19.58 -53.37
N ASN A 937 47.04 18.57 -52.69
CA ASN A 937 46.48 17.92 -51.50
C ASN A 937 46.97 18.56 -50.19
N GLY A 938 47.74 19.65 -50.27
CA GLY A 938 48.24 20.40 -49.11
C GLY A 938 49.56 19.86 -48.51
N GLY A 939 50.16 18.84 -49.12
CA GLY A 939 51.50 18.36 -48.78
C GLY A 939 52.57 19.38 -49.13
N VAL A 940 53.58 19.52 -48.25
CA VAL A 940 54.64 20.52 -48.38
C VAL A 940 56.01 19.86 -48.31
N THR A 941 56.81 20.00 -49.37
CA THR A 941 58.19 19.52 -49.41
C THR A 941 59.16 20.67 -49.63
N SER A 942 60.33 20.62 -48.99
CA SER A 942 61.37 21.63 -49.18
C SER A 942 62.59 21.05 -49.89
N ALA A 943 63.21 21.80 -50.79
CA ALA A 943 64.40 21.38 -51.52
C ALA A 943 65.39 22.53 -51.73
N LYS A 944 66.68 22.23 -51.85
CA LYS A 944 67.74 23.23 -52.06
C LYS A 944 68.21 23.20 -53.51
N ILE A 945 68.31 24.38 -54.14
CA ILE A 945 68.97 24.54 -55.45
C ILE A 945 70.18 25.47 -55.35
N ILE A 946 71.13 25.26 -56.26
CA ILE A 946 72.28 26.13 -56.47
C ILE A 946 72.12 26.77 -57.85
N LYS A 947 71.94 28.09 -57.91
CA LYS A 947 71.93 28.89 -59.14
C LYS A 947 73.35 29.31 -59.47
N GLN A 948 73.84 28.93 -60.66
CA GLN A 948 75.11 29.41 -61.20
C GLN A 948 74.97 30.75 -61.89
#